data_AF-A0A557QN88-F1
#
_entry.id   AF-A0A557QN88-F1
#
_cell.length_a   1.000
_cell.length_b   1.000
_cell.length_c   1.000
_cell.angle_alpha   90.00
_cell.angle_beta   90.00
_cell.angle_gamma   90.00
#
_symmetry.space_group_name_H-M   'P 1'
#
loop_
_entity.id
_entity.type
_entity.pdbx_description
1 polymer ?
#
loop_
_entity_poly.entity_id
_entity_poly.type
_entity_poly.pdbx_seq_one_letter_code
_entity_poly.pdbx_strand_id
1 'polypeptide(L)'
;MKQSAYLLFPLAALFNSFSMTALLLVFGLSGRAEIAADIALIQGASLALFFAFSANARNVVLASSDDTVQQAASALMVTRLALLAPLALVTYFLSVGVGGAIASLAITLIVRRVCEWLGEIALASHEVRGDTAAVSRVLVAEGLALAACVVASLIMGFDLALSAMPWAVVPLLSLRGAKLSLRSQHFGLGTLLPHFGSSGIIGASVFVFRLSVTFLAGKALAGTLFTAFAVGSLVPTVFGQALAPTLIRRFGQRKLPYQFAAAPLGMILAGSLLAVVAAWFPHVLPEGGLPRVFWLATGLSVAGGAVMTVAMLLRTRLLHEGGGRDAFGPDLLANVLIATCVPFVFYVFGAVSLAGLYLLSAVINLGFILSARRWFLVEGERRKWFLTGLPVLLVFPVFFQLDGGLFRDMAFVFDAQGAIKKLPLPASVIVMFLGIAVLGNYWQASRALTALFFSSLLFVLTSLVAADGSAYQEGAKLILLAQFLLPMFGLVLGEMYGMTDNSGRSLQWAACGMLLVVLPAQLVSTWSDGYAVLSPHVFLFSIYQHLQYFPMVVSALAIATAIALWDKTTLEKRAVFVLMPVAAIYVFSTHSVAAVLGLAVALAGFGFYHLRKETGRAQAALLLIVVLSSLATFSVARESGWLASQLVPDGQVVEQETWQTKLSPSSESSAAAVPQGAVERLEHWRFFYRGVLESPHSFLAGHATPPDREKHPSAHNYWLDTAYNFGTISLIPLAGMLIWTLRALWVRRDELFKDSILFGLALAVLYLLLFENMLKVGMRQPYPGIITFFLWGLLVARLRLRGSRIDVTEPRSV
;
A
#
# COMPACT_ATOMS: atom_id res chain seq x y z
N MET A 1 40.37 -24.07 9.16
CA MET A 1 40.57 -22.78 8.47
C MET A 1 41.13 -21.75 9.46
N LYS A 2 42.15 -20.96 9.08
CA LYS A 2 42.69 -19.87 9.92
C LYS A 2 41.63 -18.77 10.12
N GLN A 3 41.55 -18.17 11.31
CA GLN A 3 40.54 -17.15 11.67
C GLN A 3 40.47 -15.96 10.69
N SER A 4 41.57 -15.59 10.03
CA SER A 4 41.60 -14.52 9.02
C SER A 4 40.87 -14.85 7.71
N ALA A 5 40.73 -16.13 7.35
CA ALA A 5 40.04 -16.56 6.13
C ALA A 5 38.51 -16.38 6.22
N TYR A 6 37.94 -16.31 7.42
CA TYR A 6 36.49 -16.25 7.63
C TYR A 6 35.87 -14.89 7.37
N LEU A 7 36.62 -13.79 7.50
CA LEU A 7 36.11 -12.43 7.23
C LEU A 7 36.33 -11.99 5.79
N LEU A 8 37.25 -12.64 5.08
CA LEU A 8 37.60 -12.27 3.71
C LEU A 8 36.45 -12.50 2.72
N PHE A 9 35.76 -13.65 2.79
CA PHE A 9 34.66 -13.96 1.88
C PHE A 9 33.43 -13.06 2.08
N PRO A 10 32.94 -12.82 3.32
CA PRO A 10 31.90 -11.84 3.56
C PRO A 10 32.29 -10.42 3.14
N LEU A 11 33.55 -10.02 3.36
CA LEU A 11 34.03 -8.69 2.96
C LEU A 11 34.04 -8.53 1.43
N ALA A 12 34.48 -9.55 0.69
CA ALA A 12 34.45 -9.54 -0.77
C ALA A 12 33.03 -9.54 -1.33
N ALA A 13 32.12 -10.31 -0.73
CA ALA A 13 30.70 -10.28 -1.10
C ALA A 13 30.08 -8.89 -0.82
N LEU A 14 30.36 -8.29 0.34
CA LEU A 14 29.92 -6.94 0.67
C LEU A 14 30.48 -5.91 -0.33
N PHE A 15 31.78 -5.97 -0.63
CA PHE A 15 32.39 -5.02 -1.55
C PHE A 15 31.79 -5.13 -2.96
N ASN A 16 31.62 -6.35 -3.47
CA ASN A 16 30.99 -6.60 -4.76
C ASN A 16 29.55 -6.05 -4.80
N SER A 17 28.73 -6.27 -3.76
CA SER A 17 27.32 -5.86 -3.74
C SER A 17 27.08 -4.38 -3.39
N PHE A 18 28.01 -3.73 -2.66
CA PHE A 18 27.85 -2.35 -2.16
C PHE A 18 28.71 -1.30 -2.85
N SER A 19 29.52 -1.69 -3.83
CA SER A 19 30.40 -0.79 -4.59
C SER A 19 29.67 0.44 -5.18
N MET A 20 28.47 0.26 -5.76
CA MET A 20 27.66 1.37 -6.28
C MET A 20 27.20 2.34 -5.18
N THR A 21 26.94 1.84 -3.97
CA THR A 21 26.58 2.68 -2.82
C THR A 21 27.76 3.52 -2.37
N ALA A 22 28.98 2.95 -2.43
CA ALA A 22 30.20 3.70 -2.16
C ALA A 22 30.41 4.82 -3.19
N LEU A 23 30.18 4.53 -4.48
CA LEU A 23 30.24 5.55 -5.54
C LEU A 23 29.23 6.68 -5.31
N LEU A 24 27.98 6.33 -4.95
CA LEU A 24 26.95 7.31 -4.59
C LEU A 24 27.38 8.19 -3.40
N LEU A 25 27.94 7.61 -2.35
CA LEU A 25 28.43 8.35 -1.19
C LEU A 25 29.55 9.33 -1.57
N VAL A 26 30.52 8.89 -2.37
CA VAL A 26 31.64 9.73 -2.80
C VAL A 26 31.15 10.94 -3.59
N PHE A 27 30.32 10.74 -4.60
CA PHE A 27 29.79 11.83 -5.43
C PHE A 27 28.83 12.75 -4.68
N GLY A 28 28.03 12.19 -3.77
CA GLY A 28 27.14 12.96 -2.91
C GLY A 28 27.90 13.86 -1.94
N LEU A 29 28.91 13.32 -1.26
CA LEU A 29 29.76 14.07 -0.32
C LEU A 29 30.65 15.10 -1.02
N SER A 30 30.99 14.88 -2.29
CA SER A 30 31.72 15.86 -3.11
C SER A 30 30.82 16.98 -3.68
N GLY A 31 29.56 17.09 -3.24
CA GLY A 31 28.62 18.12 -3.68
C GLY A 31 27.99 17.89 -5.06
N ARG A 32 28.22 16.74 -5.71
CA ARG A 32 27.65 16.42 -7.04
C ARG A 32 26.29 15.70 -6.89
N ALA A 33 25.33 16.41 -6.31
CA ALA A 33 24.05 15.81 -5.90
C ALA A 33 23.22 15.24 -7.06
N GLU A 34 23.18 15.88 -8.22
CA GLU A 34 22.42 15.36 -9.37
C GLU A 34 22.96 14.02 -9.89
N ILE A 35 24.29 13.89 -9.96
CA ILE A 35 24.94 12.61 -10.32
C ILE A 35 24.65 11.55 -9.27
N ALA A 36 24.69 11.92 -7.98
CA ALA A 36 24.32 11.01 -6.90
C ALA A 36 22.86 10.54 -7.02
N ALA A 37 21.94 11.41 -7.45
CA ALA A 37 20.55 11.03 -7.72
C ALA A 37 20.45 10.02 -8.87
N ASP A 38 21.18 10.25 -9.97
CA ASP A 38 21.20 9.33 -11.11
C ASP A 38 21.78 7.95 -10.73
N ILE A 39 22.90 7.92 -9.99
CA ILE A 39 23.46 6.67 -9.44
C ILE A 39 22.41 5.97 -8.56
N ALA A 40 21.69 6.71 -7.71
CA ALA A 40 20.66 6.14 -6.84
C ALA A 40 19.50 5.53 -7.63
N LEU A 41 19.04 6.20 -8.70
CA LEU A 41 17.93 5.71 -9.51
C LEU A 41 18.33 4.46 -10.29
N ILE A 42 19.52 4.46 -10.92
CA ILE A 42 20.04 3.29 -11.65
C ILE A 42 20.27 2.13 -10.70
N GLN A 43 20.85 2.40 -9.52
CA GLN A 43 21.02 1.39 -8.48
C GLN A 43 19.65 0.85 -8.01
N GLY A 44 18.66 1.71 -7.82
CA GLY A 44 17.31 1.34 -7.40
C GLY A 44 16.61 0.43 -8.41
N ALA A 45 16.61 0.83 -9.69
CA ALA A 45 16.04 0.03 -10.78
C ALA A 45 16.74 -1.32 -10.92
N SER A 46 18.07 -1.33 -10.85
CA SER A 46 18.84 -2.56 -10.94
C SER A 46 18.58 -3.48 -9.74
N LEU A 47 18.35 -2.93 -8.54
CA LEU A 47 17.99 -3.70 -7.35
C LEU A 47 16.57 -4.25 -7.47
N ALA A 48 15.60 -3.48 -7.98
CA ALA A 48 14.25 -3.97 -8.23
C ALA A 48 14.19 -5.22 -9.12
N LEU A 49 15.09 -5.32 -10.10
CA LEU A 49 15.13 -6.41 -11.06
C LEU A 49 16.15 -7.48 -10.68
N PHE A 50 17.44 -7.18 -10.70
CA PHE A 50 18.49 -8.19 -10.49
C PHE A 50 18.46 -8.82 -9.10
N PHE A 51 18.07 -8.07 -8.05
CA PHE A 51 17.97 -8.64 -6.70
C PHE A 51 16.77 -9.59 -6.56
N ALA A 52 15.65 -9.28 -7.22
CA ALA A 52 14.48 -10.16 -7.26
C ALA A 52 14.84 -11.53 -7.85
N PHE A 53 15.57 -11.53 -8.97
CA PHE A 53 16.05 -12.73 -9.66
C PHE A 53 17.32 -13.33 -9.06
N SER A 54 17.93 -12.70 -8.04
CA SER A 54 19.10 -13.26 -7.36
C SER A 54 18.73 -14.46 -6.47
N ALA A 55 17.48 -14.52 -5.97
CA ALA A 55 16.92 -15.62 -5.17
C ALA A 55 17.83 -16.12 -4.03
N ASN A 56 18.68 -15.23 -3.49
CA ASN A 56 19.70 -15.57 -2.49
C ASN A 56 20.62 -16.73 -2.95
N ALA A 57 21.05 -16.68 -4.21
CA ALA A 57 21.87 -17.71 -4.85
C ALA A 57 23.12 -18.08 -4.05
N ARG A 58 23.73 -17.12 -3.34
CA ARG A 58 24.84 -17.40 -2.43
C ARG A 58 24.44 -18.43 -1.38
N ASN A 59 23.30 -18.28 -0.72
CA ASN A 59 22.84 -19.26 0.27
C ASN A 59 22.49 -20.61 -0.36
N VAL A 60 21.98 -20.64 -1.60
CA VAL A 60 21.72 -21.90 -2.32
C VAL A 60 23.03 -22.65 -2.61
N VAL A 61 24.05 -21.95 -3.09
CA VAL A 61 25.38 -22.51 -3.38
C VAL A 61 26.11 -22.93 -2.11
N LEU A 62 25.90 -22.22 -0.99
CA LEU A 62 26.47 -22.58 0.32
C LEU A 62 25.72 -23.72 1.02
N ALA A 63 24.48 -24.01 0.65
CA ALA A 63 23.66 -25.05 1.26
C ALA A 63 23.80 -26.42 0.56
N SER A 64 24.28 -26.44 -0.69
CA SER A 64 24.57 -27.68 -1.42
C SER A 64 25.74 -28.45 -0.81
N SER A 65 25.68 -29.79 -0.84
CA SER A 65 26.80 -30.67 -0.48
C SER A 65 27.96 -30.50 -1.46
N ASP A 66 29.20 -30.77 -1.03
CA ASP A 66 30.42 -30.55 -1.83
C ASP A 66 30.34 -31.13 -3.27
N ASP A 67 29.67 -32.27 -3.45
CA ASP A 67 29.49 -32.93 -4.75
C ASP A 67 28.43 -32.26 -5.66
N THR A 68 27.47 -31.52 -5.10
CA THR A 68 26.34 -30.90 -5.82
C THR A 68 26.51 -29.39 -6.02
N VAL A 69 27.42 -28.74 -5.28
CA VAL A 69 27.71 -27.29 -5.35
C VAL A 69 27.99 -26.83 -6.77
N GLN A 70 28.81 -27.57 -7.51
CA GLN A 70 29.24 -27.16 -8.84
C GLN A 70 28.13 -27.31 -9.88
N GLN A 71 27.22 -28.27 -9.70
CA GLN A 71 26.03 -28.42 -10.53
C GLN A 71 25.02 -27.30 -10.24
N ALA A 72 24.77 -26.98 -8.96
CA ALA A 72 23.88 -25.90 -8.56
C ALA A 72 24.38 -24.53 -9.04
N ALA A 73 25.67 -24.22 -8.84
CA ALA A 73 26.27 -22.97 -9.29
C ALA A 73 26.26 -22.84 -10.82
N SER A 74 26.51 -23.93 -11.55
CA SER A 74 26.48 -23.95 -13.02
C SER A 74 25.06 -23.75 -13.57
N ALA A 75 24.06 -24.42 -12.98
CA ALA A 75 22.67 -24.28 -13.39
C ALA A 75 22.14 -22.84 -13.15
N LEU A 76 22.47 -22.26 -11.99
CA LEU A 76 22.15 -20.86 -11.69
C LEU A 76 22.82 -19.89 -12.68
N MET A 77 24.06 -20.16 -13.07
CA MET A 77 24.79 -19.33 -14.03
C MET A 77 24.10 -19.30 -15.41
N VAL A 78 23.67 -20.46 -15.92
CA VAL A 78 22.93 -20.55 -17.19
C VAL A 78 21.61 -19.78 -17.13
N THR A 79 20.87 -19.92 -16.04
CA THR A 79 19.61 -19.18 -15.84
C THR A 79 19.86 -17.67 -15.77
N ARG A 80 20.90 -17.21 -15.07
CA ARG A 80 21.26 -15.78 -15.02
C ARG A 80 21.64 -15.24 -16.39
N LEU A 81 22.46 -15.97 -17.14
CA LEU A 81 22.85 -15.58 -18.51
C LEU A 81 21.64 -15.39 -19.44
N ALA A 82 20.64 -16.30 -19.37
CA ALA A 82 19.41 -16.17 -20.14
C ALA A 82 18.58 -14.93 -19.77
N LEU A 83 18.66 -14.48 -18.51
CA LEU A 83 17.92 -13.32 -18.00
C LEU A 83 18.67 -11.99 -18.13
N LEU A 84 19.95 -11.99 -18.49
CA LEU A 84 20.75 -10.75 -18.54
C LEU A 84 20.17 -9.70 -19.47
N ALA A 85 19.93 -10.05 -20.73
CA ALA A 85 19.43 -9.13 -21.75
C ALA A 85 18.06 -8.53 -21.38
N PRO A 86 17.03 -9.33 -21.04
CA PRO A 86 15.74 -8.76 -20.67
C PRO A 86 15.81 -7.91 -19.40
N LEU A 87 16.54 -8.33 -18.36
CA LEU A 87 16.66 -7.54 -17.13
C LEU A 87 17.45 -6.25 -17.34
N ALA A 88 18.51 -6.27 -18.14
CA ALA A 88 19.28 -5.07 -18.49
C ALA A 88 18.43 -4.07 -19.29
N LEU A 89 17.64 -4.54 -20.26
CA LEU A 89 16.76 -3.69 -21.06
C LEU A 89 15.68 -3.02 -20.20
N VAL A 90 15.01 -3.79 -19.33
CA VAL A 90 14.00 -3.23 -18.42
C VAL A 90 14.65 -2.28 -17.40
N THR A 91 15.85 -2.60 -16.89
CA THR A 91 16.59 -1.70 -15.99
C THR A 91 16.94 -0.39 -16.68
N TYR A 92 17.37 -0.44 -17.95
CA TYR A 92 17.68 0.75 -18.74
C TYR A 92 16.43 1.60 -18.94
N PHE A 93 15.31 0.98 -19.33
CA PHE A 93 14.03 1.66 -19.49
C PHE A 93 13.58 2.34 -18.18
N LEU A 94 13.64 1.63 -17.05
CA LEU A 94 13.27 2.18 -15.74
C LEU A 94 14.22 3.30 -15.28
N SER A 95 15.50 3.23 -15.62
CA SER A 95 16.48 4.23 -15.18
C SER A 95 16.46 5.49 -16.03
N VAL A 96 16.52 5.32 -17.36
CA VAL A 96 16.65 6.43 -18.33
C VAL A 96 15.29 6.93 -18.78
N GLY A 97 14.41 6.04 -19.22
CA GLY A 97 13.08 6.41 -19.71
C GLY A 97 12.19 6.93 -18.60
N VAL A 98 12.21 6.25 -17.44
CA VAL A 98 11.34 6.58 -16.30
C VAL A 98 12.05 7.46 -15.26
N GLY A 99 13.23 7.07 -14.78
CA GLY A 99 13.95 7.86 -13.77
C GLY A 99 14.61 9.14 -14.33
N GLY A 100 14.66 9.30 -15.64
CA GLY A 100 15.35 10.41 -16.30
C GLY A 100 16.87 10.42 -16.08
N ALA A 101 17.48 9.31 -15.71
CA ALA A 101 18.93 9.23 -15.45
C ALA A 101 19.76 9.38 -16.72
N ILE A 102 21.00 9.88 -16.60
CA ILE A 102 21.91 10.02 -17.75
C ILE A 102 22.17 8.65 -18.41
N ALA A 103 21.92 8.55 -19.72
CA ALA A 103 21.97 7.29 -20.47
C ALA A 103 23.35 6.60 -20.46
N SER A 104 24.43 7.36 -20.65
CA SER A 104 25.80 6.82 -20.64
C SER A 104 26.18 6.22 -19.29
N LEU A 105 25.82 6.91 -18.20
CA LEU A 105 26.02 6.44 -16.83
C LEU A 105 25.16 5.20 -16.55
N ALA A 106 23.89 5.20 -17.00
CA ALA A 106 22.99 4.06 -16.85
C ALA A 106 23.56 2.79 -17.51
N ILE A 107 24.05 2.87 -18.75
CA ILE A 107 24.68 1.72 -19.43
C ILE A 107 25.86 1.20 -18.61
N THR A 108 26.75 2.08 -18.17
CA THR A 108 27.96 1.69 -17.42
C THR A 108 27.61 1.01 -16.09
N LEU A 109 26.66 1.58 -15.34
CA LEU A 109 26.24 1.00 -14.06
C LEU A 109 25.39 -0.27 -14.24
N ILE A 110 24.61 -0.41 -15.31
CA ILE A 110 23.93 -1.66 -15.64
C ILE A 110 24.95 -2.75 -15.97
N VAL A 111 25.98 -2.44 -16.76
CA VAL A 111 27.10 -3.36 -17.03
C VAL A 111 27.78 -3.76 -15.72
N ARG A 112 28.04 -2.80 -14.81
CA ARG A 112 28.56 -3.09 -13.47
C ARG A 112 27.66 -4.08 -12.74
N ARG A 113 26.34 -3.84 -12.69
CA ARG A 113 25.41 -4.75 -11.99
C ARG A 113 25.41 -6.14 -12.61
N VAL A 114 25.41 -6.25 -13.94
CA VAL A 114 25.49 -7.53 -14.65
C VAL A 114 26.75 -8.28 -14.24
N CYS A 115 27.90 -7.60 -14.20
CA CYS A 115 29.16 -8.21 -13.79
C CYS A 115 29.14 -8.62 -12.31
N GLU A 116 28.61 -7.78 -11.41
CA GLU A 116 28.43 -8.10 -9.98
C GLU A 116 27.56 -9.34 -9.79
N TRP A 117 26.46 -9.43 -10.57
CA TRP A 117 25.49 -10.51 -10.48
C TRP A 117 26.06 -11.83 -10.98
N LEU A 118 26.90 -11.83 -12.02
CA LEU A 118 27.64 -13.04 -12.42
C LEU A 118 28.75 -13.38 -11.42
N GLY A 119 29.46 -12.36 -10.93
CA GLY A 119 30.57 -12.51 -9.99
C GLY A 119 30.16 -13.05 -8.62
N GLU A 120 28.94 -12.76 -8.16
CA GLU A 120 28.38 -13.30 -6.92
C GLU A 120 28.40 -14.84 -6.87
N ILE A 121 28.00 -15.52 -7.95
CA ILE A 121 28.02 -16.99 -8.03
C ILE A 121 29.45 -17.51 -7.95
N ALA A 122 30.37 -16.83 -8.64
CA ALA A 122 31.77 -17.21 -8.68
C ALA A 122 32.44 -17.07 -7.30
N LEU A 123 32.18 -15.95 -6.61
CA LEU A 123 32.64 -15.69 -5.25
C LEU A 123 32.08 -16.73 -4.27
N ALA A 124 30.81 -17.11 -4.39
CA ALA A 124 30.20 -18.16 -3.57
C ALA A 124 30.88 -19.53 -3.81
N SER A 125 31.23 -19.86 -5.07
CA SER A 125 31.96 -21.09 -5.38
C SER A 125 33.38 -21.12 -4.79
N HIS A 126 34.09 -19.98 -4.82
CA HIS A 126 35.40 -19.84 -4.16
C HIS A 126 35.30 -19.91 -2.64
N GLU A 127 34.22 -19.40 -2.05
CA GLU A 127 33.92 -19.49 -0.61
C GLU A 127 33.77 -20.94 -0.16
N VAL A 128 33.00 -21.76 -0.90
CA VAL A 128 32.86 -23.20 -0.60
C VAL A 128 34.21 -23.92 -0.65
N ARG A 129 35.05 -23.61 -1.64
CA ARG A 129 36.37 -24.24 -1.81
C ARG A 129 37.46 -23.68 -0.90
N GLY A 130 37.19 -22.59 -0.19
CA GLY A 130 38.17 -21.91 0.66
C GLY A 130 39.33 -21.24 -0.10
N ASP A 131 39.14 -20.87 -1.37
CA ASP A 131 40.19 -20.21 -2.18
C ASP A 131 40.34 -18.72 -1.83
N THR A 132 41.07 -18.46 -0.75
CA THR A 132 41.35 -17.10 -0.26
C THR A 132 42.23 -16.26 -1.21
N ALA A 133 43.04 -16.90 -2.05
CA ALA A 133 43.95 -16.21 -2.97
C ALA A 133 43.20 -15.66 -4.20
N ALA A 134 42.19 -16.38 -4.69
CA ALA A 134 41.29 -15.85 -5.72
C ALA A 134 40.49 -14.65 -5.21
N VAL A 135 39.89 -14.77 -4.02
CA VAL A 135 39.01 -13.72 -3.47
C VAL A 135 39.75 -12.46 -3.06
N SER A 136 40.96 -12.57 -2.49
CA SER A 136 41.79 -11.41 -2.17
C SER A 136 42.20 -10.62 -3.41
N ARG A 137 42.54 -11.28 -4.51
CA ARG A 137 42.86 -10.62 -5.79
C ARG A 137 41.67 -9.84 -6.35
N VAL A 138 40.46 -10.41 -6.29
CA VAL A 138 39.24 -9.73 -6.73
C VAL A 138 38.98 -8.49 -5.86
N LEU A 139 39.04 -8.63 -4.53
CA LEU A 139 38.80 -7.52 -3.60
C LEU A 139 39.78 -6.36 -3.83
N VAL A 140 41.08 -6.65 -3.97
CA VAL A 140 42.10 -5.63 -4.24
C VAL A 140 41.89 -4.97 -5.60
N ALA A 141 41.60 -5.76 -6.64
CA ALA A 141 41.33 -5.24 -7.98
C ALA A 141 40.09 -4.32 -8.00
N GLU A 142 39.00 -4.70 -7.33
CA GLU A 142 37.80 -3.87 -7.25
C GLU A 142 38.05 -2.58 -6.47
N GLY A 143 38.79 -2.66 -5.35
CA GLY A 143 39.14 -1.49 -4.54
C GLY A 143 40.00 -0.48 -5.32
N LEU A 144 41.03 -0.97 -6.00
CA LEU A 144 41.91 -0.12 -6.83
C LEU A 144 41.16 0.47 -8.03
N ALA A 145 40.31 -0.31 -8.69
CA ALA A 145 39.53 0.20 -9.82
C ALA A 145 38.49 1.24 -9.40
N LEU A 146 37.83 1.06 -8.25
CA LEU A 146 36.93 2.06 -7.69
C LEU A 146 37.69 3.36 -7.35
N ALA A 147 38.85 3.24 -6.69
CA ALA A 147 39.69 4.39 -6.39
C ALA A 147 40.16 5.12 -7.65
N ALA A 148 40.57 4.39 -8.69
CA ALA A 148 40.95 4.95 -9.97
C ALA A 148 39.78 5.67 -10.65
N CYS A 149 38.57 5.10 -10.63
CA CYS A 149 37.35 5.74 -11.14
C CYS A 149 37.07 7.07 -10.41
N VAL A 150 37.15 7.07 -9.08
CA VAL A 150 36.94 8.29 -8.27
C VAL A 150 37.97 9.37 -8.57
N VAL A 151 39.26 9.02 -8.63
CA VAL A 151 40.35 9.96 -8.95
C VAL A 151 40.18 10.53 -10.36
N ALA A 152 39.93 9.67 -11.36
CA ALA A 152 39.73 10.07 -12.74
C ALA A 152 38.55 11.06 -12.90
N SER A 153 37.44 10.82 -12.20
CA SER A 153 36.23 11.62 -12.35
C SER A 153 36.19 12.91 -11.52
N LEU A 154 36.66 12.86 -10.27
CA LEU A 154 36.63 14.03 -9.37
C LEU A 154 37.87 14.91 -9.51
N ILE A 155 39.05 14.34 -9.70
CA ILE A 155 40.33 15.07 -9.72
C ILE A 155 40.72 15.43 -11.15
N MET A 156 40.66 14.47 -12.08
CA MET A 156 41.06 14.70 -13.49
C MET A 156 39.92 15.24 -14.35
N GLY A 157 38.69 15.28 -13.83
CA GLY A 157 37.52 15.82 -14.54
C GLY A 157 37.01 14.96 -15.69
N PHE A 158 37.40 13.68 -15.78
CA PHE A 158 36.87 12.78 -16.78
C PHE A 158 35.37 12.50 -16.56
N ASP A 159 34.67 12.20 -17.65
CA ASP A 159 33.29 11.75 -17.58
C ASP A 159 33.15 10.50 -16.69
N LEU A 160 32.13 10.48 -15.83
CA LEU A 160 31.93 9.39 -14.88
C LEU A 160 31.66 8.06 -15.57
N ALA A 161 30.88 8.06 -16.67
CA ALA A 161 30.59 6.82 -17.38
C ALA A 161 31.86 6.21 -17.95
N LEU A 162 32.71 7.03 -18.60
CA LEU A 162 33.99 6.56 -19.14
C LEU A 162 34.95 6.07 -18.06
N SER A 163 35.11 6.84 -16.98
CA SER A 163 36.01 6.46 -15.87
C SER A 163 35.53 5.26 -15.07
N ALA A 164 34.22 4.99 -15.03
CA ALA A 164 33.64 3.85 -14.33
C ALA A 164 33.67 2.55 -15.15
N MET A 165 33.88 2.58 -16.48
CA MET A 165 33.89 1.37 -17.32
C MET A 165 34.92 0.31 -16.89
N PRO A 166 36.19 0.64 -16.61
CA PRO A 166 37.14 -0.34 -16.10
C PRO A 166 36.66 -0.98 -14.80
N TRP A 167 36.13 -0.16 -13.88
CA TRP A 167 35.56 -0.62 -12.60
C TRP A 167 34.30 -1.47 -12.78
N ALA A 168 33.49 -1.21 -13.80
CA ALA A 168 32.27 -1.93 -14.10
C ALA A 168 32.53 -3.42 -14.38
N VAL A 169 33.63 -3.74 -15.06
CA VAL A 169 33.94 -5.10 -15.55
C VAL A 169 34.73 -5.94 -14.54
N VAL A 170 35.40 -5.31 -13.55
CA VAL A 170 36.26 -6.00 -12.57
C VAL A 170 35.62 -7.20 -11.87
N PRO A 171 34.33 -7.22 -11.50
CA PRO A 171 33.73 -8.38 -10.83
C PRO A 171 33.86 -9.67 -11.62
N LEU A 172 34.00 -9.62 -12.96
CA LEU A 172 34.21 -10.80 -13.79
C LEU A 172 35.54 -11.51 -13.52
N LEU A 173 36.51 -10.86 -12.88
CA LEU A 173 37.76 -11.52 -12.44
C LEU A 173 37.48 -12.68 -11.48
N SER A 174 36.37 -12.64 -10.73
CA SER A 174 35.94 -13.72 -9.85
C SER A 174 35.61 -15.02 -10.60
N LEU A 175 35.24 -14.96 -11.88
CA LEU A 175 34.98 -16.13 -12.71
C LEU A 175 36.25 -16.96 -12.95
N ARG A 176 37.43 -16.33 -12.88
CA ARG A 176 38.70 -17.01 -13.07
C ARG A 176 38.92 -18.02 -11.94
N GLY A 177 38.98 -19.30 -12.30
CA GLY A 177 39.17 -20.40 -11.33
C GLY A 177 37.88 -20.90 -10.67
N ALA A 178 36.70 -20.33 -10.99
CA ALA A 178 35.43 -20.79 -10.43
C ALA A 178 34.98 -22.16 -10.97
N LYS A 179 35.57 -22.68 -12.06
CA LYS A 179 35.26 -23.98 -12.70
C LYS A 179 33.76 -24.17 -13.01
N LEU A 180 33.07 -23.12 -13.42
CA LEU A 180 31.65 -23.17 -13.81
C LEU A 180 31.52 -23.81 -15.20
N SER A 181 30.57 -24.73 -15.38
CA SER A 181 30.29 -25.37 -16.67
C SER A 181 29.01 -24.80 -17.27
N LEU A 182 29.00 -24.50 -18.57
CA LEU A 182 27.79 -24.05 -19.29
C LEU A 182 26.92 -25.22 -19.78
N ARG A 183 27.33 -26.47 -19.54
CA ARG A 183 26.69 -27.68 -20.08
C ARG A 183 25.64 -28.32 -19.14
N SER A 184 25.20 -27.61 -18.12
CA SER A 184 24.28 -28.13 -17.09
C SER A 184 22.81 -28.13 -17.52
N GLN A 185 22.01 -28.99 -16.89
CA GLN A 185 20.54 -28.98 -17.03
C GLN A 185 19.95 -27.67 -16.52
N HIS A 186 18.86 -27.23 -17.17
CA HIS A 186 18.17 -25.99 -16.83
C HIS A 186 17.58 -26.07 -15.42
N PHE A 187 17.87 -25.08 -14.59
CA PHE A 187 17.17 -24.91 -13.32
C PHE A 187 15.77 -24.36 -13.62
N GLY A 188 14.73 -25.11 -13.23
CA GLY A 188 13.36 -24.66 -13.45
C GLY A 188 13.07 -23.37 -12.67
N LEU A 189 12.52 -22.33 -13.33
CA LEU A 189 12.13 -21.07 -12.69
C LEU A 189 11.26 -21.26 -11.43
N GLY A 190 10.52 -22.37 -11.35
CA GLY A 190 9.70 -22.75 -10.21
C GLY A 190 10.45 -22.98 -8.89
N THR A 191 11.75 -23.33 -8.92
CA THR A 191 12.54 -23.52 -7.68
C THR A 191 13.08 -22.21 -7.11
N LEU A 192 13.20 -21.17 -7.94
CA LEU A 192 13.59 -19.83 -7.50
C LEU A 192 12.38 -19.03 -6.99
N LEU A 193 11.16 -19.36 -7.47
CA LEU A 193 9.88 -18.69 -7.20
C LEU A 193 9.61 -18.32 -5.72
N PRO A 194 9.89 -19.18 -4.71
CA PRO A 194 9.58 -18.87 -3.31
C PRO A 194 10.35 -17.66 -2.74
N HIS A 195 11.52 -17.34 -3.29
CA HIS A 195 12.39 -16.26 -2.80
C HIS A 195 12.22 -14.94 -3.57
N PHE A 196 11.49 -14.96 -4.69
CA PHE A 196 11.25 -13.77 -5.52
C PHE A 196 10.41 -12.72 -4.82
N GLY A 197 9.38 -13.15 -4.08
CA GLY A 197 8.37 -12.25 -3.53
C GLY A 197 8.99 -11.16 -2.67
N SER A 198 9.64 -11.53 -1.56
CA SER A 198 10.20 -10.56 -0.60
C SER A 198 11.30 -9.68 -1.20
N SER A 199 12.26 -10.27 -1.92
CA SER A 199 13.38 -9.52 -2.52
C SER A 199 12.94 -8.57 -3.63
N GLY A 200 12.00 -9.02 -4.48
CA GLY A 200 11.41 -8.18 -5.52
C GLY A 200 10.58 -7.03 -4.98
N ILE A 201 9.82 -7.28 -3.91
CA ILE A 201 9.06 -6.22 -3.22
C ILE A 201 10.00 -5.15 -2.67
N ILE A 202 11.01 -5.55 -1.89
CA ILE A 202 11.95 -4.61 -1.29
C ILE A 202 12.62 -3.78 -2.39
N GLY A 203 13.08 -4.43 -3.46
CA GLY A 203 13.73 -3.74 -4.56
C GLY A 203 12.82 -2.78 -5.32
N ALA A 204 11.62 -3.23 -5.68
CA ALA A 204 10.64 -2.39 -6.35
C ALA A 204 10.26 -1.19 -5.48
N SER A 205 9.98 -1.38 -4.21
CA SER A 205 9.60 -0.29 -3.31
C SER A 205 10.73 0.70 -3.06
N VAL A 206 11.99 0.26 -2.98
CA VAL A 206 13.14 1.18 -2.91
C VAL A 206 13.24 2.03 -4.17
N PHE A 207 13.01 1.44 -5.34
CA PHE A 207 12.98 2.18 -6.60
C PHE A 207 11.83 3.20 -6.63
N VAL A 208 10.60 2.79 -6.30
CA VAL A 208 9.43 3.68 -6.23
C VAL A 208 9.65 4.82 -5.23
N PHE A 209 10.22 4.52 -4.07
CA PHE A 209 10.56 5.51 -3.06
C PHE A 209 11.53 6.56 -3.61
N ARG A 210 12.64 6.12 -4.22
CA ARG A 210 13.65 7.03 -4.79
C ARG A 210 13.03 7.88 -5.90
N LEU A 211 12.28 7.25 -6.79
CA LEU A 211 11.62 7.96 -7.87
C LEU A 211 10.63 9.01 -7.37
N SER A 212 9.82 8.68 -6.36
CA SER A 212 8.85 9.62 -5.77
C SER A 212 9.54 10.84 -5.17
N VAL A 213 10.67 10.64 -4.48
CA VAL A 213 11.48 11.75 -3.94
C VAL A 213 12.08 12.58 -5.07
N THR A 214 12.63 11.96 -6.12
CA THR A 214 13.21 12.69 -7.26
C THR A 214 12.18 13.55 -7.98
N PHE A 215 10.97 13.04 -8.23
CA PHE A 215 9.94 13.76 -8.95
C PHE A 215 9.32 14.91 -8.15
N LEU A 216 9.14 14.72 -6.84
CA LEU A 216 8.55 15.77 -6.00
C LEU A 216 9.57 16.84 -5.62
N ALA A 217 10.80 16.44 -5.28
CA ALA A 217 11.81 17.34 -4.71
C ALA A 217 12.84 17.85 -5.72
N GLY A 218 12.91 17.23 -6.92
CA GLY A 218 13.94 17.47 -7.92
C GLY A 218 15.24 16.69 -7.65
N LYS A 219 16.05 16.48 -8.70
CA LYS A 219 17.27 15.66 -8.64
C LYS A 219 18.31 16.16 -7.63
N ALA A 220 18.55 17.46 -7.55
CA ALA A 220 19.57 18.02 -6.65
C ALA A 220 19.25 17.74 -5.17
N LEU A 221 18.00 17.97 -4.74
CA LEU A 221 17.58 17.68 -3.38
C LEU A 221 17.51 16.17 -3.13
N ALA A 222 16.97 15.41 -4.08
CA ALA A 222 16.88 13.94 -3.98
C ALA A 222 18.26 13.28 -3.83
N GLY A 223 19.27 13.70 -4.60
CA GLY A 223 20.62 13.16 -4.50
C GLY A 223 21.29 13.49 -3.15
N THR A 224 21.04 14.68 -2.62
CA THR A 224 21.45 15.07 -1.26
C THR A 224 20.83 14.13 -0.21
N LEU A 225 19.52 13.89 -0.32
CA LEU A 225 18.78 13.01 0.58
C LEU A 225 19.24 11.55 0.47
N PHE A 226 19.44 11.02 -0.74
CA PHE A 226 19.92 9.65 -0.92
C PHE A 226 21.33 9.43 -0.39
N THR A 227 22.19 10.44 -0.51
CA THR A 227 23.53 10.41 0.10
C THR A 227 23.43 10.32 1.62
N ALA A 228 22.62 11.19 2.24
CA ALA A 228 22.37 11.15 3.68
C ALA A 228 21.77 9.80 4.13
N PHE A 229 20.80 9.27 3.37
CA PHE A 229 20.19 7.97 3.63
C PHE A 229 21.18 6.81 3.49
N ALA A 230 22.11 6.89 2.54
CA ALA A 230 23.18 5.90 2.39
C ALA A 230 24.14 5.91 3.59
N VAL A 231 24.44 7.07 4.18
CA VAL A 231 25.26 7.17 5.40
C VAL A 231 24.58 6.46 6.57
N GLY A 232 23.31 6.77 6.85
CA GLY A 232 22.61 6.14 7.98
C GLY A 232 22.27 4.67 7.77
N SER A 233 22.07 4.24 6.51
CA SER A 233 21.73 2.85 6.18
C SER A 233 22.93 1.89 6.09
N LEU A 234 24.17 2.38 6.12
CA LEU A 234 25.35 1.54 5.99
C LEU A 234 25.43 0.47 7.10
N VAL A 235 25.30 0.90 8.36
CA VAL A 235 25.37 0.02 9.54
C VAL A 235 24.26 -1.04 9.55
N PRO A 236 22.95 -0.70 9.46
CA PRO A 236 21.90 -1.72 9.46
C PRO A 236 22.00 -2.68 8.27
N THR A 237 22.50 -2.21 7.12
CA THR A 237 22.69 -3.06 5.94
C THR A 237 23.81 -4.08 6.14
N VAL A 238 24.99 -3.63 6.58
CA VAL A 238 26.11 -4.54 6.91
C VAL A 238 25.70 -5.50 8.03
N PHE A 239 25.00 -4.98 9.04
CA PHE A 239 24.50 -5.81 10.12
C PHE A 239 23.49 -6.85 9.63
N GLY A 240 22.46 -6.45 8.90
CA GLY A 240 21.38 -7.33 8.45
C GLY A 240 21.83 -8.39 7.43
N GLN A 241 22.71 -8.03 6.49
CA GLN A 241 23.14 -8.95 5.43
C GLN A 241 24.36 -9.80 5.79
N ALA A 242 25.29 -9.29 6.60
CA ALA A 242 26.54 -10.02 6.90
C ALA A 242 26.64 -10.50 8.34
N LEU A 243 26.31 -9.66 9.33
CA LEU A 243 26.60 -9.99 10.74
C LEU A 243 25.48 -10.77 11.43
N ALA A 244 24.22 -10.37 11.25
CA ALA A 244 23.08 -10.91 11.99
C ALA A 244 22.85 -12.41 11.78
N PRO A 245 22.91 -12.97 10.55
CA PRO A 245 22.79 -14.42 10.34
C PRO A 245 23.90 -15.22 11.04
N THR A 246 25.14 -14.73 10.98
CA THR A 246 26.30 -15.36 11.61
C THR A 246 26.22 -15.33 13.14
N LEU A 247 25.75 -14.22 13.71
CA LEU A 247 25.62 -14.05 15.16
C LEU A 247 24.53 -14.93 15.76
N ILE A 248 23.36 -15.02 15.10
CA ILE A 248 22.24 -15.86 15.57
C ILE A 248 22.64 -17.34 15.52
N ARG A 249 23.38 -17.76 14.48
CA ARG A 249 23.92 -19.12 14.38
C ARG A 249 24.93 -19.44 15.50
N ARG A 250 25.75 -18.47 15.91
CA ARG A 250 26.85 -18.70 16.88
C ARG A 250 26.42 -18.60 18.34
N PHE A 251 25.58 -17.64 18.69
CA PHE A 251 25.20 -17.34 20.08
C PHE A 251 23.78 -17.79 20.45
N GLY A 252 23.07 -18.40 19.49
CA GLY A 252 21.68 -18.80 19.64
C GLY A 252 20.74 -17.59 19.80
N GLN A 253 19.46 -17.86 20.04
CA GLN A 253 18.42 -16.83 20.03
C GLN A 253 18.41 -15.91 21.27
N ARG A 254 18.99 -16.35 22.40
CA ARG A 254 18.77 -15.73 23.73
C ARG A 254 19.86 -14.79 24.25
N LYS A 255 21.11 -14.83 23.74
CA LYS A 255 22.21 -14.00 24.28
C LYS A 255 22.95 -13.26 23.16
N LEU A 256 22.52 -12.05 22.85
CA LEU A 256 23.35 -11.13 22.08
C LEU A 256 24.36 -10.43 23.00
N PRO A 257 25.62 -10.26 22.59
CA PRO A 257 26.60 -9.46 23.33
C PRO A 257 26.12 -8.02 23.54
N TYR A 258 26.41 -7.43 24.70
CA TYR A 258 26.02 -6.05 25.07
C TYR A 258 26.49 -5.00 24.04
N GLN A 259 27.60 -5.27 23.35
CA GLN A 259 28.18 -4.42 22.31
C GLN A 259 27.20 -4.18 21.15
N PHE A 260 26.31 -5.14 20.85
CA PHE A 260 25.28 -4.99 19.81
C PHE A 260 24.09 -4.15 20.26
N ALA A 261 23.88 -3.99 21.57
CA ALA A 261 22.89 -3.05 22.10
C ALA A 261 23.47 -1.63 22.22
N ALA A 262 24.78 -1.51 22.49
CA ALA A 262 25.46 -0.22 22.62
C ALA A 262 25.60 0.53 21.28
N ALA A 263 25.82 -0.17 20.17
CA ALA A 263 26.00 0.46 18.85
C ALA A 263 24.76 1.23 18.36
N PRO A 264 23.52 0.68 18.37
CA PRO A 264 22.31 1.45 18.05
C PRO A 264 22.11 2.63 18.99
N LEU A 265 22.40 2.50 20.30
CA LEU A 265 22.27 3.60 21.24
C LEU A 265 23.23 4.75 20.89
N GLY A 266 24.49 4.44 20.57
CA GLY A 266 25.47 5.43 20.13
C GLY A 266 25.06 6.14 18.83
N MET A 267 24.49 5.40 17.87
CA MET A 267 23.95 5.97 16.63
C MET A 267 22.75 6.89 16.89
N ILE A 268 21.83 6.54 17.81
CA ILE A 268 20.72 7.42 18.19
C ILE A 268 21.26 8.72 18.78
N LEU A 269 22.17 8.64 19.75
CA LEU A 269 22.75 9.82 20.40
C LEU A 269 23.48 10.72 19.40
N ALA A 270 24.36 10.14 18.56
CA ALA A 270 25.11 10.88 17.56
C ALA A 270 24.19 11.49 16.47
N GLY A 271 23.23 10.72 15.98
CA GLY A 271 22.27 11.17 14.96
C GLY A 271 21.34 12.27 15.47
N SER A 272 20.79 12.11 16.67
CA SER A 272 19.96 13.13 17.32
C SER A 272 20.75 14.40 17.62
N LEU A 273 21.98 14.29 18.12
CA LEU A 273 22.85 15.45 18.33
C LEU A 273 23.11 16.20 17.03
N LEU A 274 23.49 15.49 15.96
CA LEU A 274 23.71 16.09 14.65
C LEU A 274 22.45 16.76 14.08
N ALA A 275 21.28 16.13 14.23
CA ALA A 275 20.01 16.71 13.79
C ALA A 275 19.64 17.98 14.57
N VAL A 276 19.85 18.00 15.89
CA VAL A 276 19.61 19.18 16.74
C VAL A 276 20.57 20.31 16.37
N VAL A 277 21.87 20.02 16.23
CA VAL A 277 22.87 21.03 15.81
C VAL A 277 22.51 21.58 14.43
N ALA A 278 22.14 20.73 13.48
CA ALA A 278 21.79 21.16 12.12
C ALA A 278 20.52 22.04 12.07
N ALA A 279 19.54 21.77 12.94
CA ALA A 279 18.29 22.52 12.97
C ALA A 279 18.39 23.83 13.78
N TRP A 280 19.16 23.86 14.89
CA TRP A 280 19.16 24.98 15.83
C TRP A 280 20.43 25.84 15.77
N PHE A 281 21.57 25.25 15.38
CA PHE A 281 22.87 25.92 15.34
C PHE A 281 23.53 25.79 13.95
N PRO A 282 22.88 26.26 12.88
CA PRO A 282 23.35 26.03 11.50
C PRO A 282 24.70 26.68 11.20
N HIS A 283 25.12 27.69 11.98
CA HIS A 283 26.41 28.37 11.85
C HIS A 283 27.61 27.54 12.34
N VAL A 284 27.37 26.49 13.13
CA VAL A 284 28.43 25.59 13.63
C VAL A 284 28.82 24.56 12.57
N LEU A 285 27.96 24.32 11.58
CA LEU A 285 28.22 23.35 10.53
C LEU A 285 29.22 23.89 9.51
N PRO A 286 30.11 23.03 8.96
CA PRO A 286 31.11 23.47 8.00
C PRO A 286 30.44 24.10 6.77
N GLU A 287 30.94 25.25 6.31
CA GLU A 287 30.57 25.87 5.03
C GLU A 287 31.05 25.05 3.79
N GLY A 288 31.40 23.78 3.97
CA GLY A 288 32.07 22.90 3.00
C GLY A 288 31.23 22.46 1.79
N GLY A 289 30.35 23.32 1.28
CA GLY A 289 29.60 23.12 0.04
C GLY A 289 28.37 22.22 0.12
N LEU A 290 28.11 21.56 1.26
CA LEU A 290 26.91 20.72 1.45
C LEU A 290 25.75 21.54 2.02
N PRO A 291 24.51 21.36 1.48
CA PRO A 291 23.35 22.14 1.92
C PRO A 291 22.93 21.75 3.34
N ARG A 292 22.29 22.68 4.07
CA ARG A 292 21.81 22.44 5.45
C ARG A 292 20.93 21.19 5.60
N VAL A 293 20.11 20.91 4.59
CA VAL A 293 19.22 19.74 4.55
C VAL A 293 20.01 18.43 4.59
N PHE A 294 21.24 18.39 4.05
CA PHE A 294 22.12 17.22 4.11
C PHE A 294 22.44 16.82 5.57
N TRP A 295 22.83 17.79 6.40
CA TRP A 295 23.24 17.53 7.78
C TRP A 295 22.05 17.09 8.64
N LEU A 296 20.89 17.74 8.45
CA LEU A 296 19.64 17.33 9.08
C LEU A 296 19.26 15.90 8.67
N ALA A 297 19.26 15.61 7.37
CA ALA A 297 18.94 14.29 6.84
C ALA A 297 19.93 13.23 7.32
N THR A 298 21.23 13.55 7.40
CA THR A 298 22.26 12.63 7.92
C THR A 298 22.02 12.32 9.39
N GLY A 299 21.76 13.33 10.22
CA GLY A 299 21.46 13.14 11.64
C GLY A 299 20.23 12.25 11.86
N LEU A 300 19.12 12.57 11.18
CA LEU A 300 17.89 11.77 11.24
C LEU A 300 18.10 10.37 10.66
N SER A 301 18.88 10.23 9.58
CA SER A 301 19.14 8.95 8.95
C SER A 301 20.02 8.04 9.81
N VAL A 302 21.04 8.57 10.49
CA VAL A 302 21.87 7.81 11.44
C VAL A 302 21.04 7.33 12.63
N ALA A 303 20.18 8.19 13.19
CA ALA A 303 19.23 7.77 14.23
C ALA A 303 18.26 6.70 13.70
N GLY A 304 17.76 6.85 12.46
CA GLY A 304 16.96 5.84 11.77
C GLY A 304 17.72 4.53 11.54
N GLY A 305 19.02 4.59 11.26
CA GLY A 305 19.87 3.43 11.05
C GLY A 305 19.99 2.56 12.30
N ALA A 306 20.00 3.19 13.48
CA ALA A 306 19.92 2.48 14.75
C ALA A 306 18.62 1.70 14.91
N VAL A 307 17.48 2.37 14.67
CA VAL A 307 16.14 1.76 14.73
C VAL A 307 16.02 0.62 13.73
N MET A 308 16.52 0.82 12.51
CA MET A 308 16.54 -0.19 11.45
C MET A 308 17.44 -1.38 11.82
N THR A 309 18.56 -1.16 12.51
CA THR A 309 19.43 -2.25 12.98
C THR A 309 18.69 -3.18 13.95
N VAL A 310 17.91 -2.60 14.86
CA VAL A 310 17.04 -3.36 15.77
C VAL A 310 15.94 -4.09 15.00
N ALA A 311 15.31 -3.43 14.03
CA ALA A 311 14.30 -4.06 13.17
C ALA A 311 14.87 -5.26 12.41
N MET A 312 16.06 -5.12 11.80
CA MET A 312 16.75 -6.19 11.08
C MET A 312 17.10 -7.35 12.00
N LEU A 313 17.57 -7.08 13.22
CA LEU A 313 17.82 -8.14 14.21
C LEU A 313 16.55 -8.95 14.51
N LEU A 314 15.44 -8.27 14.76
CA LEU A 314 14.16 -8.90 15.07
C LEU A 314 13.62 -9.67 13.85
N ARG A 315 13.76 -9.11 12.65
CA ARG A 315 13.43 -9.77 11.39
C ARG A 315 14.21 -11.07 11.22
N THR A 316 15.53 -11.05 11.44
CA THR A 316 16.34 -12.27 11.34
C THR A 316 15.92 -13.31 12.38
N ARG A 317 15.54 -12.91 13.60
CA ARG A 317 15.00 -13.83 14.61
C ARG A 317 13.67 -14.45 14.16
N LEU A 318 12.73 -13.65 13.65
CA LEU A 318 11.45 -14.13 13.11
C LEU A 318 11.64 -15.16 11.99
N LEU A 319 12.59 -14.92 11.08
CA LEU A 319 12.90 -15.86 10.00
C LEU A 319 13.39 -17.22 10.51
N HIS A 320 14.12 -17.25 11.64
CA HIS A 320 14.61 -18.50 12.24
C HIS A 320 13.58 -19.19 13.14
N GLU A 321 12.69 -18.44 13.78
CA GLU A 321 11.64 -18.98 14.69
C GLU A 321 10.42 -19.53 13.91
N GLY A 322 10.01 -18.87 12.81
CA GLY A 322 8.76 -19.13 12.10
C GLY A 322 8.87 -19.85 10.75
N GLY A 323 9.97 -20.56 10.47
CA GLY A 323 10.14 -21.28 9.20
C GLY A 323 10.17 -20.37 7.95
N GLY A 324 10.60 -19.12 8.10
CA GLY A 324 10.75 -18.15 7.00
C GLY A 324 9.46 -17.49 6.47
N ARG A 325 8.27 -17.88 6.94
CA ARG A 325 6.99 -17.45 6.33
C ARG A 325 6.45 -16.10 6.83
N ASP A 326 6.83 -15.64 8.03
CA ASP A 326 6.21 -14.47 8.68
C ASP A 326 6.84 -13.10 8.36
N ALA A 327 8.01 -13.04 7.71
CA ALA A 327 8.69 -11.76 7.45
C ALA A 327 8.17 -11.04 6.19
N PHE A 328 7.54 -11.76 5.26
CA PHE A 328 7.10 -11.21 3.98
C PHE A 328 6.08 -10.08 4.14
N GLY A 329 5.05 -10.30 4.97
CA GLY A 329 3.96 -9.35 5.14
C GLY A 329 4.39 -8.03 5.81
N PRO A 330 5.12 -8.06 6.94
CA PRO A 330 5.72 -6.86 7.52
C PRO A 330 6.58 -6.07 6.54
N ASP A 331 7.47 -6.76 5.80
CA ASP A 331 8.35 -6.13 4.81
C ASP A 331 7.53 -5.46 3.71
N LEU A 332 6.50 -6.12 3.19
CA LEU A 332 5.63 -5.55 2.15
C LEU A 332 4.88 -4.32 2.65
N LEU A 333 4.20 -4.42 3.80
CA LEU A 333 3.39 -3.33 4.33
C LEU A 333 4.23 -2.10 4.64
N ALA A 334 5.40 -2.29 5.25
CA ALA A 334 6.30 -1.19 5.55
C ALA A 334 6.75 -0.45 4.29
N ASN A 335 7.08 -1.21 3.24
CA ASN A 335 7.60 -0.69 1.98
C ASN A 335 6.54 -0.03 1.09
N VAL A 336 5.33 -0.59 1.03
CA VAL A 336 4.21 0.07 0.33
C VAL A 336 3.76 1.33 1.07
N LEU A 337 3.70 1.27 2.42
CA LEU A 337 3.28 2.41 3.23
C LEU A 337 4.28 3.57 3.15
N ILE A 338 5.59 3.31 3.22
CA ILE A 338 6.56 4.41 3.09
C ILE A 338 6.50 5.06 1.71
N ALA A 339 6.28 4.28 0.64
CA ALA A 339 6.12 4.80 -0.70
C ALA A 339 4.89 5.72 -0.81
N THR A 340 3.75 5.35 -0.20
CA THR A 340 2.55 6.21 -0.18
C THR A 340 2.68 7.41 0.76
N CYS A 341 3.56 7.37 1.77
CA CYS A 341 3.83 8.50 2.64
C CYS A 341 4.66 9.61 1.98
N VAL A 342 5.47 9.34 0.94
CA VAL A 342 6.36 10.36 0.35
C VAL A 342 5.60 11.59 -0.16
N PRO A 343 4.54 11.46 -1.00
CA PRO A 343 3.77 12.62 -1.44
C PRO A 343 3.10 13.35 -0.28
N PHE A 344 2.54 12.62 0.69
CA PHE A 344 1.88 13.23 1.84
C PHE A 344 2.84 14.08 2.67
N VAL A 345 4.04 13.55 2.96
CA VAL A 345 5.07 14.27 3.71
C VAL A 345 5.50 15.54 2.96
N PHE A 346 5.70 15.44 1.65
CA PHE A 346 6.07 16.58 0.81
C PHE A 346 5.01 17.70 0.81
N TYR A 347 3.74 17.39 0.52
CA TYR A 347 2.71 18.42 0.39
C TYR A 347 2.20 18.97 1.73
N VAL A 348 2.26 18.18 2.81
CA VAL A 348 1.78 18.62 4.14
C VAL A 348 2.87 19.39 4.90
N PHE A 349 4.11 18.90 4.89
CA PHE A 349 5.21 19.43 5.70
C PHE A 349 6.32 20.11 4.86
N GLY A 350 6.23 20.08 3.54
CA GLY A 350 7.19 20.72 2.62
C GLY A 350 8.42 19.85 2.31
N ALA A 351 9.26 20.31 1.38
CA ALA A 351 10.40 19.54 0.87
C ALA A 351 11.47 19.17 1.94
N VAL A 352 11.69 20.05 2.94
CA VAL A 352 12.68 19.81 4.01
C VAL A 352 12.31 18.61 4.87
N SER A 353 11.01 18.34 5.04
CA SER A 353 10.51 17.22 5.85
C SER A 353 10.90 15.85 5.28
N LEU A 354 11.23 15.78 3.98
CA LEU A 354 11.73 14.56 3.34
C LEU A 354 13.02 14.04 4.00
N ALA A 355 13.79 14.90 4.67
CA ALA A 355 14.95 14.52 5.48
C ALA A 355 14.64 13.44 6.54
N GLY A 356 13.41 13.41 7.05
CA GLY A 356 12.95 12.45 8.06
C GLY A 356 12.47 11.11 7.50
N LEU A 357 12.37 10.93 6.18
CA LEU A 357 11.75 9.75 5.58
C LEU A 357 12.45 8.43 5.93
N TYR A 358 13.79 8.43 6.03
CA TYR A 358 14.52 7.21 6.39
C TYR A 358 14.24 6.80 7.85
N LEU A 359 14.20 7.76 8.78
CA LEU A 359 13.81 7.49 10.18
C LEU A 359 12.37 7.00 10.26
N LEU A 360 11.44 7.63 9.54
CA LEU A 360 10.05 7.18 9.44
C LEU A 360 9.97 5.74 8.92
N SER A 361 10.70 5.42 7.85
CA SER A 361 10.79 4.08 7.30
C SER A 361 11.31 3.06 8.33
N ALA A 362 12.32 3.42 9.11
CA ALA A 362 12.86 2.57 10.17
C ALA A 362 11.84 2.30 11.29
N VAL A 363 11.11 3.32 11.71
CA VAL A 363 10.05 3.19 12.74
C VAL A 363 8.90 2.33 12.23
N ILE A 364 8.45 2.54 10.99
CA ILE A 364 7.38 1.74 10.36
C ILE A 364 7.81 0.27 10.27
N ASN A 365 9.03 -0.01 9.77
CA ASN A 365 9.56 -1.37 9.67
C ASN A 365 9.63 -2.04 11.05
N LEU A 366 10.19 -1.35 12.05
CA LEU A 366 10.26 -1.86 13.42
C LEU A 366 8.86 -2.16 13.98
N GLY A 367 7.89 -1.26 13.74
CA GLY A 367 6.50 -1.43 14.19
C GLY A 367 5.84 -2.69 13.63
N PHE A 368 5.91 -2.91 12.31
CA PHE A 368 5.34 -4.11 11.69
C PHE A 368 6.07 -5.40 12.05
N ILE A 369 7.40 -5.36 12.22
CA ILE A 369 8.18 -6.52 12.67
C ILE A 369 7.87 -6.86 14.13
N LEU A 370 7.75 -5.86 15.01
CA LEU A 370 7.34 -6.06 16.40
C LEU A 370 5.92 -6.63 16.49
N SER A 371 5.02 -6.15 15.64
CA SER A 371 3.66 -6.67 15.50
C SER A 371 3.64 -8.15 15.15
N ALA A 372 4.39 -8.56 14.11
CA ALA A 372 4.51 -9.96 13.71
C ALA A 372 5.01 -10.85 14.86
N ARG A 373 5.97 -10.33 15.65
CA ARG A 373 6.49 -11.05 16.82
C ARG A 373 5.51 -11.11 17.99
N ARG A 374 4.78 -10.02 18.26
CA ARG A 374 3.84 -9.90 19.38
C ARG A 374 2.58 -10.74 19.20
N TRP A 375 2.26 -11.16 17.98
CA TRP A 375 1.19 -12.14 17.74
C TRP A 375 1.29 -13.36 18.66
N PHE A 376 2.51 -13.83 18.95
CA PHE A 376 2.74 -14.96 19.86
C PHE A 376 2.53 -14.66 21.35
N LEU A 377 2.42 -13.38 21.75
CA LEU A 377 2.50 -12.94 23.14
C LEU A 377 1.22 -12.27 23.68
N VAL A 378 0.29 -11.84 22.83
CA VAL A 378 -0.93 -11.19 23.30
C VAL A 378 -1.96 -12.24 23.75
N GLU A 379 -2.02 -12.45 25.05
CA GLU A 379 -3.00 -13.30 25.75
C GLU A 379 -4.47 -12.85 25.53
N GLY A 380 -5.39 -13.83 25.65
CA GLY A 380 -6.69 -13.85 24.99
C GLY A 380 -7.71 -12.75 25.32
N GLU A 381 -7.71 -12.16 26.52
CA GLU A 381 -8.77 -11.19 26.90
C GLU A 381 -8.62 -9.81 26.26
N ARG A 382 -7.43 -9.19 26.33
CA ARG A 382 -7.19 -7.88 25.69
C ARG A 382 -7.41 -7.96 24.18
N ARG A 383 -7.02 -9.08 23.59
CA ARG A 383 -7.25 -9.37 22.17
C ARG A 383 -8.73 -9.44 21.83
N LYS A 384 -9.58 -10.00 22.70
CA LYS A 384 -11.04 -10.06 22.50
C LYS A 384 -11.69 -8.67 22.51
N TRP A 385 -11.31 -7.80 23.46
CA TRP A 385 -11.78 -6.41 23.50
C TRP A 385 -11.34 -5.62 22.27
N PHE A 386 -10.09 -5.81 21.84
CA PHE A 386 -9.60 -5.17 20.62
C PHE A 386 -10.36 -5.65 19.38
N LEU A 387 -10.53 -6.96 19.21
CA LEU A 387 -11.27 -7.54 18.09
C LEU A 387 -12.73 -7.08 18.04
N THR A 388 -13.34 -6.83 19.19
CA THR A 388 -14.72 -6.33 19.25
C THR A 388 -14.80 -4.82 19.01
N GLY A 389 -13.86 -4.03 19.53
CA GLY A 389 -13.79 -2.57 19.34
C GLY A 389 -13.32 -2.14 17.95
N LEU A 390 -12.50 -2.95 17.27
CA LEU A 390 -11.91 -2.60 15.97
C LEU A 390 -12.98 -2.32 14.90
N PRO A 391 -13.98 -3.21 14.64
CA PRO A 391 -15.06 -2.90 13.72
C PRO A 391 -15.88 -1.66 14.09
N VAL A 392 -16.09 -1.41 15.39
CA VAL A 392 -16.84 -0.23 15.87
C VAL A 392 -16.11 1.04 15.45
N LEU A 393 -14.82 1.13 15.77
CA LEU A 393 -13.99 2.30 15.44
C LEU A 393 -13.79 2.47 13.93
N LEU A 394 -13.78 1.37 13.16
CA LEU A 394 -13.62 1.41 11.71
C LEU A 394 -14.87 1.96 11.01
N VAL A 395 -16.04 1.53 11.45
CA VAL A 395 -17.35 1.82 10.85
C VAL A 395 -17.94 3.15 11.33
N PHE A 396 -17.39 3.76 12.38
CA PHE A 396 -17.87 5.04 12.87
C PHE A 396 -17.43 6.20 11.95
N PRO A 397 -18.33 7.06 11.45
CA PRO A 397 -18.02 8.09 10.47
C PRO A 397 -17.44 9.37 11.11
N VAL A 398 -16.36 9.25 11.89
CA VAL A 398 -15.64 10.42 12.43
C VAL A 398 -14.59 10.89 11.45
N PHE A 399 -14.54 12.20 11.18
CA PHE A 399 -13.55 12.84 10.33
C PHE A 399 -12.76 13.89 11.12
N PHE A 400 -11.48 14.03 10.80
CA PHE A 400 -10.58 15.02 11.39
C PHE A 400 -9.88 15.83 10.30
N GLN A 401 -9.63 17.11 10.56
CA GLN A 401 -8.79 17.98 9.73
C GLN A 401 -7.44 18.17 10.42
N LEU A 402 -6.36 18.22 9.64
CA LEU A 402 -5.01 18.39 10.19
C LEU A 402 -4.84 19.76 10.87
N ASP A 403 -5.53 20.79 10.37
CA ASP A 403 -5.45 22.16 10.91
C ASP A 403 -6.49 22.48 12.00
N GLY A 404 -7.55 21.67 12.15
CA GLY A 404 -8.77 22.08 12.90
C GLY A 404 -9.33 21.05 13.88
N GLY A 405 -8.71 19.87 14.02
CA GLY A 405 -9.22 18.82 14.88
C GLY A 405 -10.44 18.13 14.29
N LEU A 406 -11.52 17.97 15.06
CA LEU A 406 -12.74 17.26 14.64
C LEU A 406 -13.48 18.06 13.54
N PHE A 407 -13.87 17.40 12.45
CA PHE A 407 -14.61 18.04 11.36
C PHE A 407 -16.01 18.46 11.80
N ARG A 408 -16.34 19.75 11.67
CA ARG A 408 -17.59 20.37 12.17
C ARG A 408 -18.26 21.30 11.16
N ASP A 409 -17.91 21.20 9.89
CA ASP A 409 -18.50 22.08 8.87
C ASP A 409 -19.98 21.75 8.64
N MET A 410 -20.82 22.78 8.59
CA MET A 410 -22.27 22.67 8.36
C MET A 410 -22.63 22.79 6.87
N ALA A 411 -21.66 23.09 6.00
CA ALA A 411 -21.88 23.19 4.57
C ALA A 411 -22.22 21.83 3.95
N PHE A 412 -23.29 21.81 3.14
CA PHE A 412 -23.71 20.61 2.42
C PHE A 412 -22.65 20.12 1.42
N VAL A 413 -21.91 21.05 0.81
CA VAL A 413 -20.78 20.78 -0.09
C VAL A 413 -19.56 21.45 0.51
N PHE A 414 -18.62 20.63 1.00
CA PHE A 414 -17.34 21.10 1.52
C PHE A 414 -16.28 21.07 0.42
N ASP A 415 -15.67 22.22 0.15
CA ASP A 415 -14.51 22.34 -0.74
C ASP A 415 -13.25 22.67 0.07
N ALA A 416 -12.23 21.83 -0.06
CA ALA A 416 -10.93 22.04 0.57
C ALA A 416 -10.07 23.09 -0.16
N GLN A 417 -10.52 23.58 -1.33
CA GLN A 417 -9.79 24.52 -2.19
C GLN A 417 -8.38 24.03 -2.54
N GLY A 418 -8.23 22.71 -2.71
CA GLY A 418 -6.94 22.07 -2.99
C GLY A 418 -5.98 21.96 -1.79
N ALA A 419 -6.33 22.47 -0.60
CA ALA A 419 -5.47 22.38 0.58
C ALA A 419 -5.63 21.04 1.31
N ILE A 420 -4.62 20.16 1.23
CA ILE A 420 -4.62 18.84 1.89
C ILE A 420 -4.86 18.95 3.40
N LYS A 421 -4.36 20.01 4.05
CA LYS A 421 -4.52 20.21 5.50
C LYS A 421 -5.97 20.44 5.96
N LYS A 422 -6.80 20.99 5.06
CA LYS A 422 -8.25 21.20 5.28
C LYS A 422 -9.09 19.97 4.92
N LEU A 423 -8.50 18.97 4.27
CA LEU A 423 -9.22 17.78 3.82
C LEU A 423 -9.67 16.95 5.03
N PRO A 424 -10.96 16.59 5.14
CA PRO A 424 -11.44 15.72 6.21
C PRO A 424 -10.91 14.29 6.02
N LEU A 425 -10.04 13.85 6.92
CA LEU A 425 -9.50 12.49 6.96
C LEU A 425 -10.32 11.63 7.94
N PRO A 426 -10.82 10.46 7.52
CA PRO A 426 -11.61 9.63 8.42
C PRO A 426 -10.71 8.95 9.47
N ALA A 427 -11.24 8.85 10.69
CA ALA A 427 -10.60 8.14 11.80
C ALA A 427 -10.26 6.67 11.44
N SER A 428 -11.05 6.08 10.54
CA SER A 428 -10.86 4.72 10.04
C SER A 428 -9.49 4.49 9.39
N VAL A 429 -8.81 5.52 8.87
CA VAL A 429 -7.43 5.39 8.36
C VAL A 429 -6.47 4.98 9.48
N ILE A 430 -6.53 5.67 10.63
CA ILE A 430 -5.67 5.39 11.79
C ILE A 430 -6.02 4.02 12.36
N VAL A 431 -7.32 3.75 12.54
CA VAL A 431 -7.84 2.48 13.05
C VAL A 431 -7.40 1.32 12.15
N MET A 432 -7.38 1.52 10.83
CA MET A 432 -6.97 0.49 9.89
C MET A 432 -5.51 0.10 10.06
N PHE A 433 -4.59 1.06 10.09
CA PHE A 433 -3.16 0.76 10.27
C PHE A 433 -2.86 0.21 11.66
N LEU A 434 -3.50 0.74 12.72
CA LEU A 434 -3.41 0.17 14.07
C LEU A 434 -3.97 -1.25 14.10
N GLY A 435 -5.08 -1.52 13.43
CA GLY A 435 -5.65 -2.85 13.26
C GLY A 435 -4.66 -3.84 12.64
N ILE A 436 -4.04 -3.47 11.52
CA ILE A 436 -3.02 -4.26 10.84
C ILE A 436 -1.79 -4.49 11.74
N ALA A 437 -1.36 -3.45 12.47
CA ALA A 437 -0.21 -3.50 13.37
C ALA A 437 -0.48 -4.19 14.73
N VAL A 438 -1.73 -4.39 15.12
CA VAL A 438 -2.06 -5.12 16.36
C VAL A 438 -2.38 -6.58 16.06
N LEU A 439 -3.04 -6.86 14.92
CA LEU A 439 -3.36 -8.23 14.53
C LEU A 439 -2.12 -9.06 14.19
N GLY A 440 -1.08 -8.47 13.58
CA GLY A 440 0.24 -9.09 13.39
C GLY A 440 0.33 -10.37 12.55
N ASN A 441 -0.79 -10.98 12.18
CA ASN A 441 -0.84 -12.23 11.43
C ASN A 441 -0.89 -11.97 9.92
N TYR A 442 0.22 -11.49 9.38
CA TYR A 442 0.29 -11.08 7.98
C TYR A 442 0.22 -12.25 7.00
N TRP A 443 0.73 -13.41 7.38
CA TRP A 443 0.68 -14.63 6.56
C TRP A 443 -0.76 -15.00 6.17
N GLN A 444 -1.69 -14.85 7.11
CA GLN A 444 -3.10 -15.11 6.85
C GLN A 444 -3.72 -14.15 5.81
N ALA A 445 -3.12 -13.01 5.52
CA ALA A 445 -3.61 -12.08 4.49
C ALA A 445 -2.79 -12.13 3.20
N SER A 446 -2.13 -13.25 2.89
CA SER A 446 -1.23 -13.37 1.75
C SER A 446 -1.87 -13.00 0.40
N ARG A 447 -3.16 -13.26 0.19
CA ARG A 447 -3.87 -12.91 -1.05
C ARG A 447 -4.11 -11.40 -1.15
N ALA A 448 -4.65 -10.79 -0.10
CA ALA A 448 -4.84 -9.33 -0.05
C ALA A 448 -3.49 -8.59 -0.17
N LEU A 449 -2.45 -9.09 0.50
CA LEU A 449 -1.09 -8.55 0.40
C LEU A 449 -0.54 -8.67 -1.02
N THR A 450 -0.73 -9.82 -1.68
CA THR A 450 -0.30 -10.00 -3.07
C THR A 450 -1.03 -9.04 -4.00
N ALA A 451 -2.35 -8.90 -3.85
CA ALA A 451 -3.14 -7.95 -4.63
C ALA A 451 -2.70 -6.50 -4.39
N LEU A 452 -2.50 -6.10 -3.14
CA LEU A 452 -2.00 -4.77 -2.77
C LEU A 452 -0.63 -4.50 -3.38
N PHE A 453 0.29 -5.47 -3.30
CA PHE A 453 1.62 -5.35 -3.87
C PHE A 453 1.57 -5.12 -5.38
N PHE A 454 0.93 -6.02 -6.12
CA PHE A 454 0.89 -5.90 -7.57
C PHE A 454 0.09 -4.67 -8.02
N SER A 455 -0.96 -4.27 -7.30
CA SER A 455 -1.66 -3.02 -7.59
C SER A 455 -0.75 -1.81 -7.36
N SER A 456 0.00 -1.76 -6.26
CA SER A 456 0.96 -0.68 -6.00
C SER A 456 2.06 -0.60 -7.05
N LEU A 457 2.61 -1.76 -7.43
CA LEU A 457 3.64 -1.85 -8.46
C LEU A 457 3.11 -1.38 -9.81
N LEU A 458 1.96 -1.90 -10.24
CA LEU A 458 1.40 -1.58 -11.54
C LEU A 458 0.92 -0.14 -11.61
N PHE A 459 0.25 0.40 -10.58
CA PHE A 459 -0.13 1.81 -10.58
C PHE A 459 1.07 2.74 -10.67
N VAL A 460 2.17 2.42 -9.97
CA VAL A 460 3.38 3.21 -10.09
C VAL A 460 3.93 3.07 -11.51
N LEU A 461 4.18 1.85 -11.99
CA LEU A 461 4.75 1.64 -13.33
C LEU A 461 3.92 2.30 -14.43
N THR A 462 2.60 2.20 -14.39
CA THR A 462 1.73 2.81 -15.41
C THR A 462 1.65 4.33 -15.28
N SER A 463 1.63 4.88 -14.07
CA SER A 463 1.75 6.34 -13.86
C SER A 463 3.01 6.90 -14.51
N LEU A 464 4.10 6.15 -14.41
CA LEU A 464 5.42 6.53 -14.91
C LEU A 464 5.53 6.40 -16.42
N VAL A 465 5.00 5.30 -16.99
CA VAL A 465 4.96 5.11 -18.44
C VAL A 465 4.05 6.13 -19.11
N ALA A 466 2.97 6.53 -18.44
CA ALA A 466 2.01 7.48 -18.97
C ALA A 466 2.47 8.94 -18.83
N ALA A 467 3.42 9.26 -17.96
CA ALA A 467 3.88 10.64 -17.83
C ALA A 467 4.79 11.02 -19.02
N ASP A 468 4.37 11.98 -19.84
CA ASP A 468 5.13 12.51 -20.98
C ASP A 468 6.30 13.43 -20.53
N GLY A 469 7.01 13.07 -19.47
CA GLY A 469 8.21 13.75 -18.98
C GLY A 469 7.99 15.11 -18.30
N SER A 470 6.75 15.43 -17.89
CA SER A 470 6.46 16.67 -17.14
C SER A 470 6.35 16.42 -15.63
N ALA A 471 7.30 16.96 -14.87
CA ALA A 471 7.42 16.73 -13.42
C ALA A 471 6.16 17.14 -12.62
N TYR A 472 5.42 18.17 -13.07
CA TYR A 472 4.18 18.60 -12.43
C TYR A 472 3.05 17.55 -12.55
N GLN A 473 2.89 16.96 -13.74
CA GLN A 473 1.84 15.94 -13.97
C GLN A 473 2.18 14.63 -13.27
N GLU A 474 3.48 14.28 -13.21
CA GLU A 474 3.99 13.15 -12.43
C GLU A 474 3.66 13.29 -10.94
N GLY A 475 3.92 14.47 -10.37
CA GLY A 475 3.59 14.78 -8.98
C GLY A 475 2.09 14.65 -8.69
N ALA A 476 1.22 15.13 -9.58
CA ALA A 476 -0.23 15.01 -9.44
C ALA A 476 -0.71 13.53 -9.49
N LYS A 477 -0.13 12.72 -10.37
CA LYS A 477 -0.41 11.27 -10.44
C LYS A 477 0.05 10.53 -9.18
N LEU A 478 1.17 10.92 -8.57
CA LEU A 478 1.62 10.34 -7.31
C LEU A 478 0.68 10.64 -6.12
N ILE A 479 0.02 11.81 -6.10
CA ILE A 479 -1.03 12.08 -5.11
C ILE A 479 -2.24 11.19 -5.38
N LEU A 480 -2.64 11.07 -6.65
CA LEU A 480 -3.76 10.22 -7.05
C LEU A 480 -3.50 8.77 -6.66
N LEU A 481 -2.29 8.26 -6.89
CA LEU A 481 -1.83 6.94 -6.46
C LEU A 481 -2.11 6.69 -4.97
N ALA A 482 -1.81 7.65 -4.10
CA ALA A 482 -2.08 7.52 -2.68
C ALA A 482 -3.57 7.39 -2.36
N GLN A 483 -4.45 8.10 -3.11
CA GLN A 483 -5.91 7.97 -2.95
C GLN A 483 -6.43 6.58 -3.34
N PHE A 484 -5.83 5.92 -4.33
CA PHE A 484 -6.20 4.57 -4.73
C PHE A 484 -5.60 3.49 -3.82
N LEU A 485 -4.35 3.66 -3.37
CA LEU A 485 -3.66 2.64 -2.57
C LEU A 485 -4.04 2.67 -1.09
N LEU A 486 -4.30 3.84 -0.51
CA LEU A 486 -4.61 3.95 0.92
C LEU A 486 -5.82 3.10 1.32
N PRO A 487 -6.97 3.13 0.62
CA PRO A 487 -8.13 2.31 0.97
C PRO A 487 -7.90 0.81 0.81
N MET A 488 -6.99 0.38 -0.09
CA MET A 488 -6.71 -1.03 -0.34
C MET A 488 -6.09 -1.75 0.86
N PHE A 489 -5.47 -1.03 1.80
CA PHE A 489 -5.04 -1.62 3.08
C PHE A 489 -6.23 -2.16 3.89
N GLY A 490 -7.45 -1.67 3.65
CA GLY A 490 -8.68 -2.23 4.20
C GLY A 490 -8.84 -3.71 3.82
N LEU A 491 -8.42 -4.11 2.63
CA LEU A 491 -8.50 -5.49 2.13
C LEU A 491 -7.63 -6.42 2.99
N VAL A 492 -6.41 -5.97 3.30
CA VAL A 492 -5.49 -6.68 4.18
C VAL A 492 -6.07 -6.79 5.58
N LEU A 493 -6.54 -5.69 6.16
CA LEU A 493 -7.16 -5.68 7.48
C LEU A 493 -8.37 -6.62 7.55
N GLY A 494 -9.23 -6.58 6.54
CA GLY A 494 -10.43 -7.41 6.44
C GLY A 494 -10.09 -8.90 6.42
N GLU A 495 -9.10 -9.29 5.61
CA GLU A 495 -8.66 -10.68 5.54
C GLU A 495 -8.01 -11.13 6.86
N MET A 496 -7.13 -10.31 7.46
CA MET A 496 -6.53 -10.59 8.78
C MET A 496 -7.59 -10.75 9.88
N TYR A 497 -8.55 -9.82 9.93
CA TYR A 497 -9.62 -9.82 10.91
C TYR A 497 -10.52 -11.05 10.74
N GLY A 498 -10.92 -11.37 9.50
CA GLY A 498 -11.80 -12.48 9.18
C GLY A 498 -11.23 -13.87 9.45
N MET A 499 -9.90 -13.98 9.53
CA MET A 499 -9.21 -15.22 9.86
C MET A 499 -9.14 -15.51 11.36
N THR A 500 -9.65 -14.61 12.21
CA THR A 500 -9.74 -14.83 13.66
C THR A 500 -11.05 -15.52 14.07
N ASP A 501 -10.98 -16.53 14.95
CA ASP A 501 -12.07 -17.45 15.30
C ASP A 501 -13.37 -16.80 15.84
N ASN A 502 -13.33 -15.54 16.28
CA ASN A 502 -14.46 -14.85 16.91
C ASN A 502 -14.95 -13.60 16.14
N SER A 503 -14.40 -13.34 14.96
CA SER A 503 -14.71 -12.15 14.14
C SER A 503 -16.11 -12.17 13.50
N GLY A 504 -16.74 -13.35 13.48
CA GLY A 504 -17.90 -13.68 12.66
C GLY A 504 -19.13 -12.81 12.87
N ARG A 505 -19.39 -12.37 14.11
CA ARG A 505 -20.63 -11.68 14.52
C ARG A 505 -20.39 -10.25 14.99
N SER A 506 -19.15 -9.94 15.40
CA SER A 506 -18.82 -8.64 16.00
C SER A 506 -18.92 -7.48 15.02
N LEU A 507 -18.65 -7.72 13.73
CA LEU A 507 -18.83 -6.68 12.70
C LEU A 507 -20.30 -6.29 12.55
N GLN A 508 -21.20 -7.26 12.47
CA GLN A 508 -22.63 -7.01 12.27
C GLN A 508 -23.22 -6.28 13.48
N TRP A 509 -22.77 -6.63 14.69
CA TRP A 509 -23.14 -5.89 15.89
C TRP A 509 -22.59 -4.46 15.92
N ALA A 510 -21.32 -4.29 15.56
CA ALA A 510 -20.70 -2.96 15.46
C ALA A 510 -21.44 -2.08 14.44
N ALA A 511 -21.76 -2.65 13.27
CA ALA A 511 -22.53 -2.00 12.23
C ALA A 511 -23.97 -1.68 12.72
N CYS A 512 -24.66 -2.63 13.34
CA CYS A 512 -25.99 -2.43 13.89
C CYS A 512 -26.01 -1.29 14.93
N GLY A 513 -25.08 -1.32 15.88
CA GLY A 513 -24.95 -0.30 16.92
C GLY A 513 -24.60 1.07 16.35
N MET A 514 -23.64 1.14 15.42
CA MET A 514 -23.32 2.39 14.72
C MET A 514 -24.54 2.96 14.01
N LEU A 515 -25.27 2.15 13.24
CA LEU A 515 -26.43 2.62 12.48
C LEU A 515 -27.59 3.04 13.40
N LEU A 516 -27.84 2.30 14.48
CA LEU A 516 -28.88 2.66 15.47
C LEU A 516 -28.56 3.93 16.26
N VAL A 517 -27.30 4.33 16.35
CA VAL A 517 -26.90 5.57 17.03
C VAL A 517 -26.81 6.73 16.04
N VAL A 518 -26.08 6.56 14.94
CA VAL A 518 -25.73 7.64 14.01
C VAL A 518 -26.93 8.05 13.16
N LEU A 519 -27.71 7.10 12.62
CA LEU A 519 -28.80 7.47 11.70
C LEU A 519 -29.91 8.26 12.41
N PRO A 520 -30.42 7.84 13.59
CA PRO A 520 -31.37 8.66 14.33
C PRO A 520 -30.79 10.00 14.75
N ALA A 521 -29.54 10.04 15.24
CA ALA A 521 -28.91 11.29 15.66
C ALA A 521 -28.82 12.29 14.50
N GLN A 522 -28.42 11.84 13.30
CA GLN A 522 -28.35 12.70 12.13
C GLN A 522 -29.72 13.13 11.62
N LEU A 523 -30.73 12.24 11.63
CA LEU A 523 -32.10 12.61 11.26
C LEU A 523 -32.68 13.65 12.23
N VAL A 524 -32.52 13.44 13.54
CA VAL A 524 -32.98 14.38 14.57
C VAL A 524 -32.27 15.72 14.44
N SER A 525 -30.94 15.72 14.26
CA SER A 525 -30.17 16.96 14.03
C SER A 525 -30.65 17.68 12.77
N THR A 526 -30.88 16.95 11.69
CA THR A 526 -31.36 17.51 10.42
C THR A 526 -32.74 18.17 10.59
N TRP A 527 -33.64 17.49 11.29
CA TRP A 527 -34.99 17.99 11.54
C TRP A 527 -35.00 19.15 12.53
N SER A 528 -34.14 19.14 13.56
CA SER A 528 -34.01 20.28 14.47
C SER A 528 -33.48 21.53 13.78
N ASP A 529 -32.67 21.35 12.73
CA ASP A 529 -32.14 22.44 11.91
C ASP A 529 -33.13 22.91 10.82
N GLY A 530 -34.35 22.34 10.78
CA GLY A 530 -35.40 22.72 9.84
C GLY A 530 -35.24 22.15 8.42
N TYR A 531 -34.39 21.13 8.24
CA TYR A 531 -34.13 20.54 6.92
C TYR A 531 -34.92 19.24 6.70
N ALA A 532 -35.49 19.07 5.50
CA ALA A 532 -36.05 17.79 5.06
C ALA A 532 -35.02 16.88 4.37
N VAL A 533 -33.93 17.47 3.86
CA VAL A 533 -32.77 16.76 3.30
C VAL A 533 -31.71 16.63 4.39
N LEU A 534 -31.05 15.48 4.47
CA LEU A 534 -30.04 15.22 5.49
C LEU A 534 -28.98 16.32 5.54
N SER A 535 -28.79 16.91 6.72
CA SER A 535 -27.70 17.84 6.99
C SER A 535 -26.40 17.06 7.24
N PRO A 536 -25.23 17.67 7.02
CA PRO A 536 -23.95 17.05 7.37
C PRO A 536 -23.76 16.94 8.89
N HIS A 537 -24.48 17.73 9.68
CA HIS A 537 -24.26 17.89 11.11
C HIS A 537 -24.86 16.74 11.94
N VAL A 538 -24.11 16.27 12.92
CA VAL A 538 -24.52 15.25 13.90
C VAL A 538 -24.09 15.71 15.29
N PHE A 539 -24.67 16.82 15.77
CA PHE A 539 -24.42 17.47 17.06
C PHE A 539 -22.96 17.84 17.35
N LEU A 540 -22.07 16.87 17.59
CA LEU A 540 -20.67 17.08 17.98
C LEU A 540 -19.70 17.15 16.80
N PHE A 541 -20.07 16.55 15.67
CA PHE A 541 -19.25 16.46 14.46
C PHE A 541 -20.12 16.49 13.19
N SER A 542 -19.47 16.62 12.04
CA SER A 542 -20.12 16.54 10.74
C SER A 542 -19.65 15.32 9.94
N ILE A 543 -20.52 14.77 9.12
CA ILE A 543 -20.21 13.64 8.24
C ILE A 543 -19.82 14.19 6.86
N TYR A 544 -18.56 13.99 6.50
CA TYR A 544 -18.06 14.37 5.18
C TYR A 544 -18.76 13.56 4.08
N GLN A 545 -19.20 14.24 3.01
CA GLN A 545 -19.93 13.64 1.88
C GLN A 545 -21.19 12.83 2.30
N HIS A 546 -21.90 13.32 3.31
CA HIS A 546 -23.10 12.71 3.91
C HIS A 546 -24.23 12.37 2.92
N LEU A 547 -24.38 13.09 1.79
CA LEU A 547 -25.39 12.77 0.77
C LEU A 547 -24.89 11.78 -0.30
N GLN A 548 -23.58 11.64 -0.45
CA GLN A 548 -23.00 10.91 -1.58
C GLN A 548 -22.49 9.53 -1.18
N TYR A 549 -21.42 9.45 -0.38
CA TYR A 549 -20.71 8.19 -0.16
C TYR A 549 -21.11 7.49 1.14
N PHE A 550 -21.37 8.27 2.20
CA PHE A 550 -21.82 7.70 3.47
C PHE A 550 -23.12 6.87 3.36
N PRO A 551 -24.15 7.30 2.60
CA PRO A 551 -25.37 6.50 2.42
C PRO A 551 -25.15 5.15 1.76
N MET A 552 -24.15 5.04 0.87
CA MET A 552 -23.81 3.77 0.23
C MET A 552 -23.22 2.79 1.23
N VAL A 553 -22.38 3.29 2.14
CA VAL A 553 -21.84 2.51 3.27
C VAL A 553 -22.98 2.07 4.19
N VAL A 554 -23.93 2.97 4.50
CA VAL A 554 -25.13 2.67 5.28
C VAL A 554 -25.91 1.52 4.64
N SER A 555 -26.20 1.60 3.34
CA SER A 555 -26.92 0.53 2.62
C SER A 555 -26.16 -0.80 2.67
N ALA A 556 -24.84 -0.81 2.42
CA ALA A 556 -24.04 -2.03 2.48
C ALA A 556 -24.02 -2.67 3.89
N LEU A 557 -23.89 -1.84 4.94
CA LEU A 557 -23.90 -2.30 6.32
C LEU A 557 -25.30 -2.78 6.75
N ALA A 558 -26.36 -2.12 6.27
CA ALA A 558 -27.74 -2.57 6.49
C ALA A 558 -28.00 -3.93 5.83
N ILE A 559 -27.55 -4.13 4.58
CA ILE A 559 -27.60 -5.45 3.90
C ILE A 559 -26.93 -6.52 4.76
N ALA A 560 -25.68 -6.28 5.16
CA ALA A 560 -24.89 -7.25 5.92
C ALA A 560 -25.51 -7.56 7.30
N THR A 561 -26.06 -6.55 7.96
CA THR A 561 -26.57 -6.65 9.34
C THR A 561 -27.96 -7.28 9.39
N ALA A 562 -28.90 -6.79 8.58
CA ALA A 562 -30.30 -7.21 8.62
C ALA A 562 -30.46 -8.70 8.31
N ILE A 563 -29.72 -9.19 7.30
CA ILE A 563 -29.74 -10.60 6.91
C ILE A 563 -29.09 -11.46 8.00
N ALA A 564 -27.92 -11.06 8.51
CA ALA A 564 -27.11 -11.87 9.41
C ALA A 564 -27.71 -12.04 10.81
N LEU A 565 -28.28 -10.98 11.37
CA LEU A 565 -28.68 -10.91 12.79
C LEU A 565 -30.11 -11.43 13.07
N TRP A 566 -30.97 -11.50 12.05
CA TRP A 566 -32.41 -11.80 12.21
C TRP A 566 -32.71 -13.15 12.89
N ASP A 567 -31.94 -14.20 12.57
CA ASP A 567 -32.21 -15.59 13.01
C ASP A 567 -31.48 -15.98 14.31
N LYS A 568 -30.81 -15.04 14.97
CA LYS A 568 -29.83 -15.39 16.02
C LYS A 568 -30.40 -15.27 17.44
N THR A 569 -30.72 -14.07 17.90
CA THR A 569 -31.32 -13.85 19.23
C THR A 569 -32.49 -12.89 19.15
N THR A 570 -33.39 -12.93 20.14
CA THR A 570 -34.55 -12.01 20.21
C THR A 570 -34.11 -10.54 20.27
N LEU A 571 -33.02 -10.24 20.97
CA LEU A 571 -32.45 -8.89 21.05
C LEU A 571 -32.02 -8.40 19.66
N GLU A 572 -31.30 -9.23 18.90
CA GLU A 572 -30.85 -8.90 17.55
C GLU A 572 -32.00 -8.72 16.58
N LYS A 573 -33.00 -9.59 16.65
CA LYS A 573 -34.21 -9.47 15.83
C LYS A 573 -34.92 -8.14 16.11
N ARG A 574 -35.06 -7.75 17.38
CA ARG A 574 -35.63 -6.44 17.77
C ARG A 574 -34.76 -5.28 17.26
N ALA A 575 -33.44 -5.39 17.36
CA ALA A 575 -32.53 -4.37 16.86
C ALA A 575 -32.68 -4.17 15.34
N VAL A 576 -32.73 -5.26 14.56
CA VAL A 576 -32.99 -5.19 13.10
C VAL A 576 -34.37 -4.63 12.79
N PHE A 577 -35.39 -4.98 13.59
CA PHE A 577 -36.75 -4.49 13.41
C PHE A 577 -36.84 -2.96 13.57
N VAL A 578 -36.08 -2.38 14.49
CA VAL A 578 -35.98 -0.92 14.66
C VAL A 578 -35.07 -0.29 13.61
N LEU A 579 -33.95 -0.95 13.29
CA LEU A 579 -32.94 -0.43 12.37
C LEU A 579 -33.49 -0.24 10.95
N MET A 580 -34.21 -1.23 10.41
CA MET A 580 -34.57 -1.21 8.98
C MET A 580 -35.50 -0.06 8.58
N PRO A 581 -36.57 0.28 9.34
CA PRO A 581 -37.40 1.46 9.07
C PRO A 581 -36.60 2.76 9.17
N VAL A 582 -35.76 2.91 10.19
CA VAL A 582 -34.89 4.09 10.36
C VAL A 582 -33.92 4.23 9.18
N ALA A 583 -33.28 3.13 8.79
CA ALA A 583 -32.36 3.11 7.65
C ALA A 583 -33.08 3.44 6.34
N ALA A 584 -34.33 3.01 6.17
CA ALA A 584 -35.13 3.32 4.99
C ALA A 584 -35.45 4.82 4.89
N ILE A 585 -35.94 5.41 5.98
CA ILE A 585 -36.21 6.86 6.07
C ILE A 585 -34.92 7.65 5.83
N TYR A 586 -33.83 7.23 6.48
CA TYR A 586 -32.51 7.84 6.31
C TYR A 586 -32.06 7.82 4.84
N VAL A 587 -31.99 6.64 4.21
CA VAL A 587 -31.51 6.50 2.83
C VAL A 587 -32.38 7.27 1.84
N PHE A 588 -33.69 7.31 2.05
CA PHE A 588 -34.59 8.11 1.21
C PHE A 588 -34.37 9.62 1.35
N SER A 589 -34.01 10.07 2.56
CA SER A 589 -33.70 11.48 2.85
C SER A 589 -32.41 11.96 2.18
N THR A 590 -31.53 11.07 1.68
CA THR A 590 -30.27 11.45 1.03
C THR A 590 -30.42 11.80 -0.46
N HIS A 591 -31.58 11.52 -1.08
CA HIS A 591 -31.79 11.57 -2.54
C HIS A 591 -30.81 10.76 -3.40
N SER A 592 -30.07 9.82 -2.82
CA SER A 592 -29.08 9.07 -3.60
C SER A 592 -29.73 7.83 -4.22
N VAL A 593 -29.99 7.87 -5.53
CA VAL A 593 -30.53 6.73 -6.31
C VAL A 593 -29.75 5.44 -6.03
N ALA A 594 -28.42 5.52 -5.96
CA ALA A 594 -27.59 4.36 -5.71
C ALA A 594 -27.75 3.81 -4.28
N ALA A 595 -28.00 4.66 -3.28
CA ALA A 595 -28.23 4.23 -1.90
C ALA A 595 -29.62 3.58 -1.77
N VAL A 596 -30.63 4.16 -2.44
CA VAL A 596 -31.99 3.59 -2.56
C VAL A 596 -31.96 2.23 -3.23
N LEU A 597 -31.19 2.07 -4.32
CA LEU A 597 -30.96 0.77 -4.95
C LEU A 597 -30.33 -0.22 -3.95
N GLY A 598 -29.37 0.22 -3.14
CA GLY A 598 -28.78 -0.59 -2.07
C GLY A 598 -29.80 -1.03 -1.02
N LEU A 599 -30.70 -0.15 -0.61
CA LEU A 599 -31.80 -0.48 0.29
C LEU A 599 -32.76 -1.50 -0.36
N ALA A 600 -33.09 -1.33 -1.64
CA ALA A 600 -33.90 -2.29 -2.37
C ALA A 600 -33.23 -3.67 -2.43
N VAL A 601 -31.92 -3.72 -2.68
CA VAL A 601 -31.12 -4.95 -2.61
C VAL A 601 -31.15 -5.54 -1.20
N ALA A 602 -31.10 -4.72 -0.14
CA ALA A 602 -31.22 -5.16 1.24
C ALA A 602 -32.58 -5.83 1.51
N LEU A 603 -33.67 -5.19 1.11
CA LEU A 603 -35.03 -5.71 1.29
C LEU A 603 -35.27 -6.98 0.46
N ALA A 604 -34.84 -6.98 -0.80
CA ALA A 604 -34.95 -8.14 -1.66
C ALA A 604 -34.11 -9.32 -1.15
N GLY A 605 -32.87 -9.08 -0.73
CA GLY A 605 -32.00 -10.10 -0.15
C GLY A 605 -32.53 -10.65 1.18
N PHE A 606 -33.00 -9.77 2.07
CA PHE A 606 -33.65 -10.15 3.32
C PHE A 606 -34.91 -11.00 3.09
N GLY A 607 -35.80 -10.53 2.21
CA GLY A 607 -37.02 -11.24 1.84
C GLY A 607 -36.72 -12.59 1.21
N PHE A 608 -35.80 -12.65 0.24
CA PHE A 608 -35.39 -13.87 -0.44
C PHE A 608 -34.85 -14.92 0.54
N TYR A 609 -33.99 -14.51 1.48
CA TYR A 609 -33.35 -15.43 2.42
C TYR A 609 -34.32 -15.91 3.51
N HIS A 610 -35.08 -15.00 4.14
CA HIS A 610 -35.89 -15.32 5.32
C HIS A 610 -37.32 -15.76 5.01
N LEU A 611 -37.94 -15.31 3.91
CA LEU A 611 -39.30 -15.78 3.56
C LEU A 611 -39.32 -17.23 3.05
N ARG A 612 -38.16 -17.77 2.68
CA ARG A 612 -37.99 -19.18 2.30
C ARG A 612 -37.91 -20.13 3.50
N LYS A 613 -37.60 -19.63 4.69
CA LYS A 613 -37.56 -20.44 5.91
C LYS A 613 -38.97 -20.53 6.51
N GLU A 614 -39.39 -21.73 6.91
CA GLU A 614 -40.70 -21.91 7.56
C GLU A 614 -40.77 -21.19 8.90
N THR A 615 -39.68 -21.19 9.66
CA THR A 615 -39.60 -20.54 10.96
C THR A 615 -39.40 -19.03 10.80
N GLY A 616 -40.35 -18.24 11.33
CA GLY A 616 -40.24 -16.78 11.34
C GLY A 616 -40.64 -16.05 10.05
N ARG A 617 -41.21 -16.76 9.06
CA ARG A 617 -41.69 -16.19 7.78
C ARG A 617 -42.65 -15.01 7.98
N ALA A 618 -43.63 -15.16 8.87
CA ALA A 618 -44.62 -14.11 9.17
C ALA A 618 -43.96 -12.86 9.77
N GLN A 619 -42.96 -13.03 10.64
CA GLN A 619 -42.22 -11.91 11.23
C GLN A 619 -41.37 -11.18 10.19
N ALA A 620 -40.74 -11.92 9.26
CA ALA A 620 -39.97 -11.34 8.17
C ALA A 620 -40.87 -10.56 7.20
N ALA A 621 -42.03 -11.11 6.85
CA ALA A 621 -43.04 -10.42 6.05
C ALA A 621 -43.55 -9.15 6.73
N LEU A 622 -43.83 -9.22 8.05
CA LEU A 622 -44.21 -8.06 8.84
C LEU A 622 -43.14 -6.97 8.81
N LEU A 623 -41.86 -7.30 8.96
CA LEU A 623 -40.79 -6.31 8.86
C LEU A 623 -40.77 -5.63 7.49
N LEU A 624 -40.90 -6.40 6.40
CA LEU A 624 -40.95 -5.84 5.04
C LEU A 624 -42.13 -4.87 4.87
N ILE A 625 -43.31 -5.25 5.37
CA ILE A 625 -44.49 -4.38 5.35
C ILE A 625 -44.22 -3.11 6.15
N VAL A 626 -43.70 -3.22 7.39
CA VAL A 626 -43.40 -2.06 8.23
C VAL A 626 -42.40 -1.12 7.55
N VAL A 627 -41.34 -1.66 6.94
CA VAL A 627 -40.35 -0.83 6.23
C VAL A 627 -40.97 -0.14 5.02
N LEU A 628 -41.71 -0.87 4.18
CA LEU A 628 -42.38 -0.30 3.01
C LEU A 628 -43.44 0.74 3.38
N SER A 629 -44.23 0.47 4.43
CA SER A 629 -45.20 1.42 4.98
C SER A 629 -44.49 2.65 5.53
N SER A 630 -43.41 2.50 6.29
CA SER A 630 -42.64 3.65 6.81
C SER A 630 -42.08 4.53 5.70
N LEU A 631 -41.58 3.91 4.62
CA LEU A 631 -41.06 4.60 3.45
C LEU A 631 -42.19 5.32 2.70
N ALA A 632 -43.33 4.65 2.48
CA ALA A 632 -44.49 5.24 1.81
C ALA A 632 -45.05 6.43 2.60
N THR A 633 -45.24 6.26 3.92
CA THR A 633 -45.72 7.34 4.81
C THR A 633 -44.74 8.51 4.81
N PHE A 634 -43.44 8.26 4.90
CA PHE A 634 -42.43 9.32 4.85
C PHE A 634 -42.41 10.04 3.49
N SER A 635 -42.50 9.30 2.38
CA SER A 635 -42.58 9.88 1.03
C SER A 635 -43.80 10.79 0.89
N VAL A 636 -44.97 10.34 1.34
CA VAL A 636 -46.20 11.15 1.29
C VAL A 636 -46.11 12.38 2.21
N ALA A 637 -45.63 12.21 3.43
CA ALA A 637 -45.43 13.31 4.39
C ALA A 637 -44.48 14.38 3.84
N ARG A 638 -43.47 13.95 3.09
CA ARG A 638 -42.49 14.81 2.46
C ARG A 638 -43.05 15.53 1.23
N GLU A 639 -43.63 14.80 0.28
CA GLU A 639 -44.15 15.34 -0.99
C GLU A 639 -45.36 16.25 -0.79
N SER A 640 -46.18 15.98 0.23
CA SER A 640 -47.30 16.85 0.61
C SER A 640 -46.87 18.19 1.23
N GLY A 641 -45.57 18.38 1.51
CA GLY A 641 -45.06 19.55 2.22
C GLY A 641 -45.38 19.57 3.72
N TRP A 642 -46.13 18.58 4.23
CA TRP A 642 -46.48 18.47 5.65
C TRP A 642 -45.24 18.40 6.54
N LEU A 643 -44.22 17.64 6.13
CA LEU A 643 -42.98 17.56 6.89
C LEU A 643 -42.27 18.93 6.94
N ALA A 644 -42.18 19.65 5.82
CA ALA A 644 -41.54 20.95 5.77
C ALA A 644 -42.26 21.99 6.64
N SER A 645 -43.60 21.98 6.66
CA SER A 645 -44.39 22.92 7.47
C SER A 645 -44.29 22.67 8.97
N GLN A 646 -43.97 21.44 9.40
CA GLN A 646 -43.74 21.12 10.81
C GLN A 646 -42.30 21.43 11.27
N LEU A 647 -41.34 21.39 10.35
CA LEU A 647 -39.91 21.57 10.67
C LEU A 647 -39.48 23.04 10.69
N VAL A 648 -40.20 23.91 9.98
CA VAL A 648 -39.86 25.33 9.86
C VAL A 648 -40.75 26.16 10.80
N PRO A 649 -40.19 26.89 11.78
CA PRO A 649 -40.97 27.77 12.65
C PRO A 649 -41.69 28.88 11.86
N ASP A 650 -42.92 29.20 12.27
CA ASP A 650 -43.74 30.26 11.64
C ASP A 650 -42.93 31.56 11.49
N GLY A 651 -42.75 32.01 10.24
CA GLY A 651 -42.09 33.28 9.90
C GLY A 651 -40.64 33.19 9.42
N GLN A 652 -40.00 32.01 9.40
CA GLN A 652 -38.69 31.83 8.76
C GLN A 652 -38.84 31.09 7.43
N VAL A 653 -38.37 31.68 6.33
CA VAL A 653 -38.23 30.96 5.06
C VAL A 653 -36.85 30.30 5.07
N VAL A 654 -36.78 29.03 5.45
CA VAL A 654 -35.58 28.23 5.15
C VAL A 654 -35.57 28.04 3.64
N GLU A 655 -34.59 28.62 2.96
CA GLU A 655 -34.34 28.58 1.51
C GLU A 655 -34.12 27.14 0.96
N GLN A 656 -35.01 26.18 1.23
CA GLN A 656 -34.88 24.79 0.77
C GLN A 656 -34.96 24.69 -0.77
N GLU A 657 -35.76 25.54 -1.42
CA GLU A 657 -35.92 25.55 -2.89
C GLU A 657 -34.68 26.05 -3.63
N THR A 658 -33.96 27.03 -3.09
CA THR A 658 -32.72 27.59 -3.66
C THR A 658 -31.57 26.59 -3.68
N TRP A 659 -31.64 25.52 -2.88
CA TRP A 659 -30.63 24.46 -2.82
C TRP A 659 -30.86 23.33 -3.83
N GLN A 660 -32.12 22.98 -4.13
CA GLN A 660 -32.41 22.11 -5.28
C GLN A 660 -31.90 22.75 -6.58
N THR A 661 -31.96 24.08 -6.69
CA THR A 661 -31.39 24.86 -7.79
C THR A 661 -29.87 25.03 -7.74
N LYS A 662 -29.20 24.85 -6.60
CA LYS A 662 -27.72 24.85 -6.48
C LYS A 662 -27.08 23.47 -6.65
N LEU A 663 -27.82 22.39 -6.35
CA LEU A 663 -27.40 21.01 -6.59
C LEU A 663 -27.72 20.51 -8.00
N SER A 664 -28.62 21.20 -8.71
CA SER A 664 -28.85 21.04 -10.14
C SER A 664 -28.05 22.11 -10.87
N PRO A 665 -27.22 21.81 -11.89
CA PRO A 665 -26.65 22.87 -12.71
C PRO A 665 -27.80 23.65 -13.35
N SER A 666 -27.69 24.97 -13.30
CA SER A 666 -28.69 25.91 -13.78
C SER A 666 -28.96 25.75 -15.28
N SER A 667 -30.11 25.20 -15.69
CA SER A 667 -30.84 25.65 -16.89
C SER A 667 -32.25 25.07 -16.97
N GLU A 668 -33.20 25.96 -17.23
CA GLU A 668 -34.53 25.81 -17.83
C GLU A 668 -35.24 24.43 -17.74
N SER A 669 -36.26 24.42 -16.88
CA SER A 669 -37.34 23.44 -16.81
C SER A 669 -37.96 23.15 -18.18
N SER A 670 -37.77 21.93 -18.69
CA SER A 670 -38.64 21.34 -19.71
C SER A 670 -39.04 19.92 -19.31
N ALA A 671 -40.34 19.73 -19.12
CA ALA A 671 -40.98 18.64 -18.39
C ALA A 671 -40.99 17.25 -19.10
N ALA A 672 -40.10 17.00 -20.06
CA ALA A 672 -40.08 15.75 -20.83
C ALA A 672 -38.67 15.16 -21.08
N ALA A 673 -37.63 15.69 -20.44
CA ALA A 673 -36.26 15.20 -20.63
C ALA A 673 -35.92 14.08 -19.63
N VAL A 674 -35.20 13.05 -20.12
CA VAL A 674 -34.43 12.09 -19.29
C VAL A 674 -33.73 12.86 -18.15
N PRO A 675 -33.65 12.33 -16.91
CA PRO A 675 -33.04 13.05 -15.80
C PRO A 675 -31.67 13.59 -16.21
N GLN A 676 -31.49 14.92 -16.26
CA GLN A 676 -30.30 15.57 -16.84
C GLN A 676 -28.99 15.02 -16.25
N GLY A 677 -28.97 14.66 -14.96
CA GLY A 677 -27.81 14.04 -14.32
C GLY A 677 -27.44 12.63 -14.82
N ALA A 678 -28.34 11.91 -15.49
CA ALA A 678 -27.99 10.65 -16.18
C ALA A 678 -27.31 10.93 -17.53
N VAL A 679 -27.73 12.00 -18.22
CA VAL A 679 -27.12 12.46 -19.49
C VAL A 679 -25.71 12.98 -19.23
N GLU A 680 -25.53 13.85 -18.23
CA GLU A 680 -24.21 14.36 -17.82
C GLU A 680 -23.23 13.24 -17.41
N ARG A 681 -23.73 12.23 -16.67
CA ARG A 681 -22.90 11.05 -16.33
C ARG A 681 -22.48 10.27 -17.56
N LEU A 682 -23.39 10.08 -18.51
CA LEU A 682 -23.07 9.39 -19.76
C LEU A 682 -22.04 10.18 -20.58
N GLU A 683 -22.11 11.52 -20.57
CA GLU A 683 -21.11 12.39 -21.19
C GLU A 683 -19.74 12.24 -20.52
N HIS A 684 -19.69 12.27 -19.18
CA HIS A 684 -18.45 11.99 -18.45
C HIS A 684 -17.92 10.61 -18.78
N TRP A 685 -18.74 9.56 -18.76
CA TRP A 685 -18.30 8.21 -19.14
C TRP A 685 -17.75 8.17 -20.55
N ARG A 686 -18.39 8.87 -21.48
CA ARG A 686 -17.94 8.95 -22.88
C ARG A 686 -16.59 9.66 -23.00
N PHE A 687 -16.36 10.73 -22.23
CA PHE A 687 -15.07 11.41 -22.17
C PHE A 687 -13.97 10.47 -21.66
N PHE A 688 -14.16 9.86 -20.49
CA PHE A 688 -13.16 8.96 -19.90
C PHE A 688 -12.92 7.72 -20.78
N TYR A 689 -13.99 7.13 -21.34
CA TYR A 689 -13.88 5.98 -22.23
C TYR A 689 -13.12 6.31 -23.51
N ARG A 690 -13.35 7.49 -24.09
CA ARG A 690 -12.59 7.98 -25.26
C ARG A 690 -11.11 8.15 -24.93
N GLY A 691 -10.77 8.73 -23.79
CA GLY A 691 -9.37 8.87 -23.38
C GLY A 691 -8.67 7.54 -23.11
N VAL A 692 -9.39 6.53 -22.61
CA VAL A 692 -8.86 5.15 -22.48
C VAL A 692 -8.59 4.52 -23.84
N LEU A 693 -9.43 4.76 -24.85
CA LEU A 693 -9.30 4.18 -26.19
C LEU A 693 -8.53 5.06 -27.20
N GLU A 694 -8.01 6.21 -26.78
CA GLU A 694 -7.34 7.16 -27.66
C GLU A 694 -6.09 6.55 -28.31
N SER A 695 -5.33 5.75 -27.56
CA SER A 695 -4.16 5.05 -28.07
C SER A 695 -3.92 3.73 -27.33
N PRO A 696 -3.17 2.77 -27.92
CA PRO A 696 -2.75 1.56 -27.20
C PRO A 696 -1.95 1.86 -25.94
N HIS A 697 -1.18 2.95 -25.94
CA HIS A 697 -0.43 3.40 -24.76
C HIS A 697 -1.39 3.88 -23.66
N SER A 698 -2.35 4.74 -23.98
CA SER A 698 -3.39 5.20 -23.05
C SER A 698 -4.23 4.04 -22.50
N PHE A 699 -4.53 3.03 -23.33
CA PHE A 699 -5.28 1.85 -22.92
C PHE A 699 -4.51 0.99 -21.90
N LEU A 700 -3.21 0.79 -22.12
CA LEU A 700 -2.39 -0.09 -21.28
C LEU A 700 -1.84 0.60 -20.03
N ALA A 701 -1.34 1.84 -20.17
CA ALA A 701 -0.65 2.60 -19.13
C ALA A 701 -1.46 3.78 -18.57
N GLY A 702 -2.57 4.15 -19.20
CA GLY A 702 -3.38 5.28 -18.81
C GLY A 702 -3.00 6.55 -19.55
N HIS A 703 -3.88 7.54 -19.47
CA HIS A 703 -3.75 8.83 -20.11
C HIS A 703 -2.67 9.68 -19.43
N ALA A 704 -1.91 10.46 -20.21
CA ALA A 704 -0.76 11.20 -19.71
C ALA A 704 -1.15 12.31 -18.72
N THR A 705 -2.15 13.09 -19.10
CA THR A 705 -2.68 14.17 -18.28
C THR A 705 -3.88 13.69 -17.46
N PRO A 706 -3.95 14.02 -16.16
CA PRO A 706 -5.19 13.87 -15.41
C PRO A 706 -6.27 14.78 -16.03
N PRO A 707 -7.55 14.40 -15.93
CA PRO A 707 -8.63 15.17 -16.53
C PRO A 707 -8.76 16.51 -15.82
N ASP A 708 -9.12 17.56 -16.56
CA ASP A 708 -9.48 18.86 -16.02
C ASP A 708 -10.69 18.68 -15.08
N ARG A 709 -10.44 18.81 -13.77
CA ARG A 709 -11.43 18.52 -12.73
C ARG A 709 -12.50 19.60 -12.63
N GLU A 710 -12.29 20.78 -13.21
CA GLU A 710 -13.33 21.82 -13.29
C GLU A 710 -14.40 21.44 -14.31
N LYS A 711 -14.02 20.77 -15.41
CA LYS A 711 -14.94 20.33 -16.47
C LYS A 711 -15.45 18.91 -16.27
N HIS A 712 -14.58 18.03 -15.77
CA HIS A 712 -14.84 16.60 -15.59
C HIS A 712 -14.39 16.18 -14.18
N PRO A 713 -15.19 16.50 -13.15
CA PRO A 713 -14.78 16.32 -11.75
C PRO A 713 -14.55 14.85 -11.39
N SER A 714 -15.32 13.92 -11.98
CA SER A 714 -15.20 12.49 -11.73
C SER A 714 -15.74 11.65 -12.88
N ALA A 715 -15.15 10.48 -13.09
CA ALA A 715 -15.71 9.47 -14.00
C ALA A 715 -17.01 8.87 -13.46
N HIS A 716 -17.33 9.05 -12.17
CA HIS A 716 -18.47 8.39 -11.52
C HIS A 716 -18.46 6.85 -11.70
N ASN A 717 -17.29 6.27 -11.92
CA ASN A 717 -17.07 4.85 -12.07
C ASN A 717 -15.62 4.59 -11.70
N TYR A 718 -15.39 3.86 -10.61
CA TYR A 718 -14.04 3.58 -10.11
C TYR A 718 -13.16 2.87 -11.13
N TRP A 719 -13.72 1.91 -11.85
CA TRP A 719 -12.96 1.08 -12.78
C TRP A 719 -12.55 1.87 -14.01
N LEU A 720 -13.45 2.74 -14.50
CA LEU A 720 -13.15 3.66 -15.60
C LEU A 720 -12.17 4.76 -15.18
N ASP A 721 -12.31 5.33 -13.98
CA ASP A 721 -11.35 6.31 -13.42
C ASP A 721 -9.96 5.67 -13.28
N THR A 722 -9.89 4.43 -12.80
CA THR A 722 -8.62 3.70 -12.68
C THR A 722 -8.00 3.42 -14.05
N ALA A 723 -8.79 2.92 -15.00
CA ALA A 723 -8.32 2.63 -16.36
C ALA A 723 -7.84 3.90 -17.08
N TYR A 724 -8.52 5.03 -16.89
CA TYR A 724 -8.10 6.30 -17.47
C TYR A 724 -6.77 6.79 -16.87
N ASN A 725 -6.62 6.79 -15.54
CA ASN A 725 -5.43 7.38 -14.93
C ASN A 725 -4.20 6.45 -14.93
N PHE A 726 -4.41 5.13 -14.84
CA PHE A 726 -3.36 4.14 -14.63
C PHE A 726 -3.40 2.98 -15.64
N GLY A 727 -4.28 3.02 -16.64
CA GLY A 727 -4.38 1.98 -17.66
C GLY A 727 -5.04 0.70 -17.18
N THR A 728 -5.47 -0.12 -18.13
CA THR A 728 -6.18 -1.38 -17.87
C THR A 728 -5.28 -2.46 -17.25
N ILE A 729 -3.96 -2.40 -17.49
CA ILE A 729 -3.00 -3.33 -16.86
C ILE A 729 -3.05 -3.22 -15.34
N SER A 730 -3.19 -2.00 -14.82
CA SER A 730 -3.22 -1.76 -13.38
C SER A 730 -4.42 -2.37 -12.66
N LEU A 731 -5.49 -2.67 -13.39
CA LEU A 731 -6.69 -3.33 -12.87
C LEU A 731 -6.53 -4.85 -12.69
N ILE A 732 -5.52 -5.48 -13.31
CA ILE A 732 -5.33 -6.93 -13.30
C ILE A 732 -5.38 -7.54 -11.89
N PRO A 733 -4.69 -6.99 -10.87
CA PRO A 733 -4.69 -7.60 -9.53
C PRO A 733 -6.08 -7.55 -8.87
N LEU A 734 -6.79 -6.43 -9.02
CA LEU A 734 -8.14 -6.26 -8.47
C LEU A 734 -9.18 -7.11 -9.24
N ALA A 735 -9.09 -7.14 -10.57
CA ALA A 735 -9.92 -7.98 -11.41
C ALA A 735 -9.69 -9.47 -11.10
N GLY A 736 -8.44 -9.89 -10.92
CA GLY A 736 -8.08 -11.24 -10.50
C GLY A 736 -8.70 -11.62 -9.15
N MET A 737 -8.63 -10.71 -8.16
CA MET A 737 -9.29 -10.90 -6.86
C MET A 737 -10.82 -10.99 -7.00
N LEU A 738 -11.42 -10.18 -7.88
CA LEU A 738 -12.88 -10.17 -8.09
C LEU A 738 -13.34 -11.49 -8.74
N ILE A 739 -12.66 -11.91 -9.81
CA ILE A 739 -12.93 -13.18 -10.49
C ILE A 739 -12.77 -14.35 -9.52
N TRP A 740 -11.71 -14.35 -8.71
CA TRP A 740 -11.51 -15.36 -7.68
C TRP A 740 -12.67 -15.38 -6.66
N THR A 741 -13.09 -14.21 -6.19
CA THR A 741 -14.19 -14.06 -5.23
C THR A 741 -15.52 -14.58 -5.81
N LEU A 742 -15.84 -14.20 -7.06
CA LEU A 742 -17.05 -14.65 -7.75
C LEU A 742 -17.05 -16.16 -7.98
N ARG A 743 -15.91 -16.73 -8.40
CA ARG A 743 -15.76 -18.18 -8.56
C ARG A 743 -15.93 -18.90 -7.22
N ALA A 744 -15.33 -18.39 -6.15
CA ALA A 744 -15.44 -18.97 -4.82
C ALA A 744 -16.88 -18.93 -4.29
N LEU A 745 -17.61 -17.82 -4.51
CA LEU A 745 -19.03 -17.72 -4.19
C LEU A 745 -19.87 -18.72 -5.00
N TRP A 746 -19.60 -18.87 -6.29
CA TRP A 746 -20.32 -19.79 -7.16
C TRP A 746 -20.13 -21.25 -6.76
N VAL A 747 -18.87 -21.66 -6.53
CA VAL A 747 -18.53 -23.02 -6.07
C VAL A 747 -19.17 -23.31 -4.71
N ARG A 748 -19.37 -22.30 -3.87
CA ARG A 748 -19.89 -22.42 -2.50
C ARG A 748 -21.32 -21.92 -2.35
N ARG A 749 -22.08 -21.87 -3.43
CA ARG A 749 -23.47 -21.36 -3.43
C ARG A 749 -24.37 -22.08 -2.42
N ASP A 750 -24.16 -23.38 -2.20
CA ASP A 750 -24.98 -24.15 -1.25
C ASP A 750 -24.66 -23.78 0.21
N GLU A 751 -23.39 -23.52 0.54
CA GLU A 751 -22.98 -22.99 1.85
C GLU A 751 -23.49 -21.55 2.03
N LEU A 752 -23.41 -20.75 0.97
CA LEU A 752 -23.85 -19.36 0.93
C LEU A 752 -25.33 -19.24 1.31
N PHE A 753 -26.21 -20.10 0.76
CA PHE A 753 -27.63 -20.07 1.12
C PHE A 753 -27.94 -20.63 2.52
N LYS A 754 -27.02 -21.37 3.15
CA LYS A 754 -27.19 -21.91 4.51
C LYS A 754 -26.74 -20.92 5.58
N ASP A 755 -25.68 -20.13 5.33
CA ASP A 755 -25.14 -19.17 6.29
C ASP A 755 -25.60 -17.73 6.01
N SER A 756 -26.50 -17.21 6.85
CA SER A 756 -27.01 -15.84 6.74
C SER A 756 -25.93 -14.77 6.79
N ILE A 757 -24.85 -15.00 7.54
CA ILE A 757 -23.77 -14.03 7.67
C ILE A 757 -22.93 -13.98 6.40
N LEU A 758 -22.63 -15.14 5.82
CA LEU A 758 -21.92 -15.21 4.54
C LEU A 758 -22.76 -14.64 3.40
N PHE A 759 -24.07 -14.94 3.36
CA PHE A 759 -24.99 -14.40 2.37
C PHE A 759 -25.07 -12.87 2.43
N GLY A 760 -25.33 -12.31 3.63
CA GLY A 760 -25.41 -10.87 3.81
C GLY A 760 -24.11 -10.14 3.46
N LEU A 761 -22.96 -10.70 3.86
CA LEU A 761 -21.66 -10.14 3.51
C LEU A 761 -21.38 -10.21 2.01
N ALA A 762 -21.67 -11.35 1.36
CA ALA A 762 -21.49 -11.49 -0.08
C ALA A 762 -22.36 -10.49 -0.86
N LEU A 763 -23.63 -10.35 -0.47
CA LEU A 763 -24.54 -9.41 -1.11
C LEU A 763 -24.09 -7.95 -0.93
N ALA A 764 -23.62 -7.58 0.27
CA ALA A 764 -23.09 -6.25 0.54
C ALA A 764 -21.83 -5.96 -0.30
N VAL A 765 -20.89 -6.90 -0.41
CA VAL A 765 -19.68 -6.75 -1.22
C VAL A 765 -20.00 -6.68 -2.71
N LEU A 766 -20.91 -7.51 -3.23
CA LEU A 766 -21.32 -7.45 -4.63
C LEU A 766 -22.03 -6.14 -4.96
N TYR A 767 -22.88 -5.65 -4.06
CA TYR A 767 -23.48 -4.32 -4.18
C TYR A 767 -22.42 -3.22 -4.29
N LEU A 768 -21.43 -3.21 -3.40
CA LEU A 768 -20.36 -2.22 -3.44
C LEU A 768 -19.51 -2.33 -4.71
N LEU A 769 -19.01 -3.51 -5.05
CA LEU A 769 -18.05 -3.68 -6.16
C LEU A 769 -18.69 -3.53 -7.54
N LEU A 770 -19.91 -4.03 -7.74
CA LEU A 770 -20.55 -4.12 -9.06
C LEU A 770 -21.58 -3.03 -9.33
N PHE A 771 -22.20 -2.45 -8.30
CA PHE A 771 -23.23 -1.43 -8.49
C PHE A 771 -22.75 -0.06 -8.02
N GLU A 772 -22.28 0.07 -6.78
CA GLU A 772 -21.82 1.36 -6.25
C GLU A 772 -20.63 1.89 -7.04
N ASN A 773 -19.60 1.07 -7.24
CA ASN A 773 -18.38 1.49 -7.93
C ASN A 773 -18.53 1.58 -9.47
N MET A 774 -19.68 1.20 -10.02
CA MET A 774 -20.06 1.53 -11.40
C MET A 774 -20.71 2.91 -11.51
N LEU A 775 -21.39 3.37 -10.45
CA LEU A 775 -22.15 4.63 -10.43
C LEU A 775 -21.44 5.76 -9.70
N LYS A 776 -20.41 5.44 -8.92
CA LYS A 776 -19.56 6.36 -8.14
C LYS A 776 -18.12 5.84 -8.08
N VAL A 777 -17.24 6.64 -7.49
CA VAL A 777 -15.82 6.31 -7.23
C VAL A 777 -15.59 6.02 -5.75
N GLY A 778 -16.46 5.21 -5.13
CA GLY A 778 -16.45 4.95 -3.69
C GLY A 778 -15.14 4.33 -3.19
N MET A 779 -14.56 3.38 -3.93
CA MET A 779 -13.29 2.74 -3.56
C MET A 779 -12.08 3.68 -3.53
N ARG A 780 -12.15 4.84 -4.20
CA ARG A 780 -11.10 5.87 -4.19
C ARG A 780 -11.21 6.80 -2.97
N GLN A 781 -12.41 6.98 -2.43
CA GLN A 781 -12.62 7.86 -1.28
C GLN A 781 -12.18 7.13 0.02
N PRO A 782 -11.39 7.76 0.91
CA PRO A 782 -10.78 7.06 2.05
C PRO A 782 -11.79 6.30 2.93
N TYR A 783 -12.88 6.94 3.35
CA TYR A 783 -13.86 6.30 4.23
C TYR A 783 -14.62 5.13 3.57
N PRO A 784 -15.42 5.36 2.51
CA PRO A 784 -16.17 4.28 1.87
C PRO A 784 -15.26 3.21 1.24
N GLY A 785 -14.08 3.60 0.76
CA GLY A 785 -13.10 2.68 0.20
C GLY A 785 -12.53 1.74 1.26
N ILE A 786 -12.12 2.25 2.43
CA ILE A 786 -11.63 1.42 3.53
C ILE A 786 -12.71 0.40 3.93
N ILE A 787 -13.96 0.82 4.06
CA ILE A 787 -15.06 -0.10 4.40
C ILE A 787 -15.29 -1.13 3.29
N THR A 788 -15.29 -0.72 2.02
CA THR A 788 -15.50 -1.63 0.88
C THR A 788 -14.41 -2.70 0.81
N PHE A 789 -13.14 -2.28 0.86
CA PHE A 789 -12.02 -3.21 0.86
C PHE A 789 -12.00 -4.06 2.12
N PHE A 790 -12.34 -3.53 3.30
CA PHE A 790 -12.45 -4.31 4.53
C PHE A 790 -13.52 -5.41 4.47
N LEU A 791 -14.73 -5.08 4.01
CA LEU A 791 -15.80 -6.07 3.82
C LEU A 791 -15.39 -7.14 2.78
N TRP A 792 -14.72 -6.73 1.72
CA TRP A 792 -14.21 -7.64 0.71
C TRP A 792 -13.14 -8.58 1.26
N GLY A 793 -12.17 -8.07 2.03
CA GLY A 793 -11.14 -8.88 2.68
C GLY A 793 -11.73 -9.87 3.68
N LEU A 794 -12.73 -9.43 4.44
CA LEU A 794 -13.48 -10.30 5.36
C LEU A 794 -14.21 -11.43 4.61
N LEU A 795 -14.78 -11.14 3.44
CA LEU A 795 -15.43 -12.15 2.60
C LEU A 795 -14.41 -13.17 2.09
N VAL A 796 -13.25 -12.70 1.60
CA VAL A 796 -12.14 -13.55 1.13
C VAL A 796 -11.71 -14.52 2.24
N ALA A 797 -11.51 -14.01 3.47
CA ALA A 797 -11.14 -14.84 4.62
C ALA A 797 -12.17 -15.93 4.93
N ARG A 798 -13.48 -15.58 4.95
CA ARG A 798 -14.54 -16.56 5.23
C ARG A 798 -14.70 -17.61 4.16
N LEU A 799 -14.55 -17.22 2.89
CA LEU A 799 -14.54 -18.16 1.78
C LEU A 799 -13.34 -19.13 1.87
N ARG A 800 -12.24 -18.74 2.52
CA ARG A 800 -11.06 -19.59 2.73
C ARG A 800 -11.19 -20.53 3.93
N LEU A 801 -11.56 -20.02 5.11
CA LEU A 801 -11.63 -20.80 6.36
C LEU A 801 -12.47 -22.07 6.25
N ARG A 802 -13.57 -21.99 5.50
CA ARG A 802 -14.48 -23.13 5.33
C ARG A 802 -14.10 -24.04 4.16
N GLY A 803 -13.01 -23.73 3.46
CA GLY A 803 -12.64 -24.27 2.15
C GLY A 803 -11.46 -25.23 2.12
N SER A 804 -11.12 -25.90 3.22
CA SER A 804 -10.03 -26.89 3.30
C SER A 804 -10.22 -28.16 2.43
N ARG A 805 -11.03 -28.11 1.37
CA ARG A 805 -11.14 -29.15 0.33
C ARG A 805 -10.62 -28.70 -1.04
N ILE A 806 -10.18 -27.45 -1.20
CA ILE A 806 -9.51 -26.99 -2.42
C ILE A 806 -8.05 -26.70 -2.09
N ASP A 807 -7.30 -27.76 -1.74
CA ASP A 807 -5.84 -27.69 -1.83
C ASP A 807 -5.45 -27.86 -3.30
N VAL A 808 -5.11 -26.71 -3.90
CA VAL A 808 -4.09 -26.70 -4.93
C VAL A 808 -2.80 -27.10 -4.24
N THR A 809 -2.48 -28.40 -4.32
CA THR A 809 -1.16 -28.99 -4.13
C THR A 809 -0.27 -28.24 -3.14
N GLU A 810 -0.35 -28.58 -1.86
CA GLU A 810 0.78 -28.38 -0.96
C GLU A 810 2.03 -28.97 -1.63
N PRO A 811 3.08 -28.18 -1.93
CA PRO A 811 4.37 -28.77 -2.22
C PRO A 811 4.84 -29.40 -0.92
N ARG A 812 4.83 -30.74 -0.88
CA ARG A 812 5.47 -31.51 0.18
C ARG A 812 6.87 -30.94 0.38
N SER A 813 7.16 -30.50 1.60
CA SER A 813 8.50 -30.15 2.04
C SER A 813 9.47 -31.28 1.70
N VAL A 814 10.48 -30.96 0.89
CA VAL A 814 11.74 -31.70 0.85
C VAL A 814 12.77 -30.85 1.60
#